data_AF-A0A1S9RER1-F1
#
_entry.id   AF-A0A1S9RER1-F1
#
_cell.length_a   1.000
_cell.length_b   1.000
_cell.length_c   1.000
_cell.angle_alpha   90.00
_cell.angle_beta   90.00
_cell.angle_gamma   90.00
#
_symmetry.space_group_name_H-M   'P 1'
#
loop_
_entity.id
_entity.type
_entity.pdbx_description
1 polymer ?
#
loop_
_entity_poly.entity_id
_entity_poly.type
_entity_poly.pdbx_seq_one_letter_code
_entity_poly.pdbx_strand_id
1 'polypeptide(L)'
;MELASTAIGVVGLAALFSTCLETLDTLAAAARYSVNREILHTKIEVERLRLMIWGESAGLNDIDPSRPEDESAYDLDFLDESLRGAALRSAVAGLLACFSNYFEDIEQLRSRYGLSTERQNQEKESTPGMTEAPTRQMLLTTFQKTYARFQQRTVKVQASTSTFKKAKWAVTDERKFRNLIAELKAVNDSLDSLLPVIRAKTRVQMRTAIMRSNDVDQLQNLVTAADEATDLIAETASLRLEMLSMSGQAAAKPAPKVVQVTSSSTESTTRDSNNPPTQFGPLGSRSVVQNLIAATVADDPSPVPVSTALAGDLYDDTGALVIHKAYRKADSLACFSWLVGLPAGETTELAEVQPVSDTVFGKMCELFRPGSSETDPGKDLQYLSDQISGVAENLLEVDVIGDRKYAGWSPGSVSLIGFAREATFWKRAREVQKRANPPSWQRVTSKQLSSDFLDKRWKQVVQEGLGGDFTENKGYEHVRELIGPSDYTWLDPEEGYKLRHQITDLIGALNSSIIPSFEEQGSIALVAFYEKIVPNSPFGFVDFMRQMLVARELTLRIQQANQRWYGGITRRIIYDMIAADLWARHMEIKPAGGGYGVSKTVSQRQMHGIIRFVDQMHWPYADEIRKAVNHMLEAKPEEMNVDVQVHDWIGGLVFPGAHFPLTLVGVLYKLSPTLRPHMPTESVKVREGNFGLVYPEASYWNVRSVLGKVLAPLSGVQATDHPKVHCWGGWVGPCPSPSLPECRLGLTVSLSTRQPPFAPLEVESGMGDTAGTTLSSIGGQGHGGEWMLPTPPEVSHDTVALQTVRLSKAPKADLSAKDALYYTARIDFRLGRSRTFVTFTLYTNSVFIAVPPCRGTHKIDPRAAGRYTFAVKGIEELARISHKGDPATHTAIIVVNAIGGPASEVFARAWCCQTGTNAVIWRRKGDKCCFKCALMVASPDGVGTGILIIC
;
A
#
# COMPACT_ATOMS: atom_id res chain seq x y z
N MET A 1 18.18 19.54 -35.91
CA MET A 1 18.94 20.70 -35.34
C MET A 1 19.77 20.26 -34.14
N GLU A 2 21.07 20.57 -34.06
CA GLU A 2 21.85 20.33 -32.82
C GLU A 2 21.43 21.32 -31.72
N LEU A 3 20.72 20.84 -30.69
CA LEU A 3 20.41 21.62 -29.49
C LEU A 3 21.58 21.54 -28.50
N ALA A 4 22.64 22.27 -28.82
CA ALA A 4 23.72 22.56 -27.88
C ALA A 4 23.29 23.67 -26.91
N SER A 5 23.10 23.31 -25.64
CA SER A 5 23.19 24.15 -24.42
C SER A 5 22.43 25.49 -24.29
N THR A 6 21.38 25.78 -25.08
CA THR A 6 20.48 26.92 -24.79
C THR A 6 19.23 26.46 -24.05
N ALA A 7 18.95 27.05 -22.88
CA ALA A 7 17.74 26.78 -22.12
C ALA A 7 16.52 27.15 -22.98
N ILE A 8 15.76 26.16 -23.44
CA ILE A 8 14.57 26.40 -24.26
C ILE A 8 13.52 27.12 -23.40
N GLY A 9 13.11 28.31 -23.85
CA GLY A 9 12.05 29.10 -23.24
C GLY A 9 10.68 28.41 -23.36
N VAL A 10 9.70 28.93 -22.61
CA VAL A 10 8.31 28.39 -22.61
C VAL A 10 7.68 28.43 -24.01
N VAL A 11 7.98 29.47 -24.80
CA VAL A 11 7.54 29.61 -26.20
C VAL A 11 8.19 28.57 -27.09
N GLY A 12 9.51 28.38 -27.01
CA GLY A 12 10.23 27.36 -27.78
C GLY A 12 9.72 25.94 -27.48
N LEU A 13 9.40 25.66 -26.21
CA LEU A 13 8.77 24.39 -25.82
C LEU A 13 7.39 24.21 -26.45
N ALA A 14 6.56 25.26 -26.41
CA ALA A 14 5.24 25.30 -27.04
C ALA A 14 5.29 25.13 -28.57
N ALA A 15 6.34 25.64 -29.22
CA ALA A 15 6.60 25.48 -30.65
C ALA A 15 7.03 24.05 -31.02
N LEU A 16 7.94 23.44 -30.25
CA LEU A 16 8.35 22.03 -30.42
C LEU A 16 7.18 21.08 -30.26
N PHE A 17 6.36 21.28 -29.22
CA PHE A 17 5.13 20.54 -29.00
C PHE A 17 4.17 20.62 -30.19
N SER A 18 3.95 21.84 -30.71
CA SER A 18 3.08 22.06 -31.88
C SER A 18 3.63 21.37 -33.12
N THR A 19 4.95 21.39 -33.30
CA THR A 19 5.63 20.71 -34.41
C THR A 19 5.41 19.19 -34.35
N CYS A 20 5.56 18.58 -33.17
CA CYS A 20 5.31 17.14 -32.98
C CYS A 20 3.87 16.76 -33.34
N LEU A 21 2.89 17.56 -32.93
CA LEU A 21 1.49 17.30 -33.24
C LEU A 21 1.15 17.46 -34.73
N GLU A 22 1.80 18.40 -35.42
CA GLU A 22 1.68 18.51 -36.87
C GLU A 22 2.32 17.32 -37.59
N THR A 23 3.49 16.83 -37.11
CA THR A 23 4.11 15.63 -37.70
C THR A 23 3.21 14.40 -37.60
N LEU A 24 2.54 14.21 -36.46
CA LEU A 24 1.54 13.15 -36.27
C LEU A 24 0.34 13.28 -37.21
N ASP A 25 -0.10 14.49 -37.55
CA ASP A 25 -1.18 14.71 -38.53
C ASP A 25 -0.76 14.26 -39.93
N THR A 26 0.46 14.62 -40.36
CA THR A 26 1.03 14.13 -41.62
C THR A 26 1.20 12.61 -41.66
N LEU A 27 1.59 11.99 -40.53
CA LEU A 27 1.70 10.53 -40.43
C LEU A 27 0.34 9.83 -40.47
N ALA A 28 -0.67 10.38 -39.80
CA ALA A 28 -2.03 9.89 -39.88
C ALA A 28 -2.52 9.94 -41.34
N ALA A 29 -2.24 11.03 -42.06
CA ALA A 29 -2.55 11.13 -43.49
C ALA A 29 -1.81 10.07 -44.32
N ALA A 30 -0.53 9.79 -44.01
CA ALA A 30 0.26 8.77 -44.71
C ALA A 30 -0.24 7.34 -44.47
N ALA A 31 -0.70 7.03 -43.26
CA ALA A 31 -1.21 5.71 -42.89
C ALA A 31 -2.52 5.32 -43.62
N ARG A 32 -3.26 6.30 -44.17
CA ARG A 32 -4.50 6.09 -44.93
C ARG A 32 -4.30 5.23 -46.19
N TYR A 33 -3.11 5.26 -46.78
CA TYR A 33 -2.80 4.60 -48.04
C TYR A 33 -2.21 3.19 -47.87
N SER A 34 -2.31 2.60 -46.67
CA SER A 34 -1.74 1.27 -46.34
C SER A 34 -2.77 0.12 -46.40
N VAL A 35 -2.29 -1.12 -46.53
CA VAL A 35 -3.12 -2.34 -46.63
C VAL A 35 -3.96 -2.59 -45.37
N ASN A 36 -3.51 -2.14 -44.19
CA ASN A 36 -4.26 -2.16 -42.91
C ASN A 36 -4.58 -0.74 -42.40
N ARG A 37 -5.08 0.12 -43.31
CA ARG A 37 -5.31 1.56 -43.07
C ARG A 37 -6.00 1.92 -41.77
N GLU A 38 -7.03 1.19 -41.35
CA GLU A 38 -7.86 1.57 -40.20
C GLU A 38 -7.12 1.40 -38.87
N ILE A 39 -6.41 0.28 -38.66
CA ILE A 39 -5.74 0.01 -37.38
C ILE A 39 -4.52 0.92 -37.20
N LEU A 40 -3.69 1.06 -38.23
CA LEU A 40 -2.49 1.90 -38.16
C LEU A 40 -2.84 3.38 -37.99
N HIS A 41 -3.87 3.85 -38.71
CA HIS A 41 -4.41 5.19 -38.55
C HIS A 41 -4.93 5.42 -37.11
N THR A 42 -5.68 4.46 -36.55
CA THR A 42 -6.20 4.59 -35.19
C THR A 42 -5.07 4.65 -34.16
N LYS A 43 -4.03 3.83 -34.29
CA LYS A 43 -2.88 3.83 -33.36
C LYS A 43 -2.15 5.17 -33.34
N ILE A 44 -1.93 5.77 -34.51
CA ILE A 44 -1.31 7.09 -34.60
C ILE A 44 -2.23 8.16 -34.01
N GLU A 45 -3.54 8.08 -34.27
CA GLU A 45 -4.50 9.01 -33.68
C GLU A 45 -4.61 8.87 -32.16
N VAL A 46 -4.43 7.67 -31.59
CA VAL A 46 -4.33 7.45 -30.14
C VAL A 46 -3.10 8.15 -29.57
N GLU A 47 -1.91 7.96 -30.17
CA GLU A 47 -0.69 8.63 -29.70
C GLU A 47 -0.75 10.15 -29.88
N ARG A 48 -1.44 10.63 -30.92
CA ARG A 48 -1.76 12.05 -31.11
C ARG A 48 -2.65 12.59 -30.00
N LEU A 49 -3.73 11.89 -29.66
CA LEU A 49 -4.62 12.28 -28.57
C LEU A 49 -3.90 12.30 -27.22
N ARG A 50 -3.06 11.30 -26.94
CA ARG A 50 -2.24 11.26 -25.73
C ARG A 50 -1.37 12.50 -25.62
N LEU A 51 -0.68 12.87 -26.69
CA LEU A 51 0.16 14.07 -26.71
C LEU A 51 -0.68 15.37 -26.59
N MET A 52 -1.83 15.46 -27.25
CA MET A 52 -2.73 16.62 -27.16
C MET A 52 -3.25 16.86 -25.74
N ILE A 53 -3.75 15.81 -25.08
CA ILE A 53 -4.30 15.90 -23.72
C ILE A 53 -3.18 16.14 -22.70
N TRP A 54 -2.01 15.53 -22.92
CA TRP A 54 -0.82 15.81 -22.12
C TRP A 54 -0.42 17.28 -22.21
N GLY A 55 -0.39 17.86 -23.42
CA GLY A 55 -0.06 19.27 -23.60
C GLY A 55 -1.11 20.23 -23.03
N GLU A 56 -2.39 19.86 -23.06
CA GLU A 56 -3.45 20.59 -22.35
C GLU A 56 -3.21 20.55 -20.83
N SER A 57 -2.93 19.36 -20.29
CA SER A 57 -2.68 19.16 -18.86
C SER A 57 -1.41 19.86 -18.38
N ALA A 58 -0.43 20.04 -19.26
CA ALA A 58 0.82 20.74 -19.02
C ALA A 58 0.70 22.28 -19.16
N GLY A 59 -0.42 22.79 -19.68
CA GLY A 59 -0.63 24.22 -19.93
C GLY A 59 0.01 24.74 -21.23
N LEU A 60 0.53 23.85 -22.08
CA LEU A 60 1.21 24.23 -23.33
C LEU A 60 0.25 24.80 -24.37
N ASN A 61 -1.03 24.41 -24.32
CA ASN A 61 -2.06 24.79 -25.30
C ASN A 61 -2.39 26.29 -25.29
N ASP A 62 -2.23 26.96 -24.15
CA ASP A 62 -2.60 28.36 -23.97
C ASP A 62 -1.45 29.34 -24.31
N ILE A 63 -0.25 28.81 -24.53
CA ILE A 63 0.93 29.59 -24.94
C ILE A 63 0.92 29.76 -26.47
N ASP A 64 1.03 30.99 -26.94
CA ASP A 64 1.15 31.30 -28.37
C ASP A 64 2.58 31.00 -28.87
N PRO A 65 2.77 30.00 -29.76
CA PRO A 65 4.09 29.63 -30.27
C PRO A 65 4.67 30.63 -31.29
N SER A 66 3.88 31.60 -31.76
CA SER A 66 4.29 32.59 -32.77
C SER A 66 4.83 33.89 -32.18
N ARG A 67 4.78 34.06 -30.85
CA ARG A 67 5.27 35.27 -30.20
C ARG A 67 6.80 35.26 -30.07
N PRO A 68 7.46 36.44 -29.95
CA PRO A 68 8.88 36.51 -29.63
C PRO A 68 9.20 35.84 -28.28
N GLU A 69 10.39 35.26 -28.15
CA GLU A 69 10.90 34.77 -26.87
C GLU A 69 11.20 35.94 -25.92
N ASP A 70 10.17 36.41 -25.21
CA ASP A 70 10.34 37.25 -24.02
C ASP A 70 10.10 36.39 -22.77
N GLU A 71 11.09 36.34 -21.86
CA GLU A 71 10.98 35.68 -20.56
C GLU A 71 10.14 36.52 -19.58
N SER A 72 8.85 36.68 -19.87
CA SER A 72 7.94 37.33 -18.93
C SER A 72 7.43 36.30 -17.90
N ALA A 73 7.38 36.71 -16.61
CA ALA A 73 6.84 35.88 -15.53
C ALA A 73 5.40 35.39 -15.82
N TYR A 74 4.65 36.11 -16.67
CA TYR A 74 3.29 35.79 -17.09
C TYR A 74 3.18 34.47 -17.86
N ASP A 75 4.25 33.98 -18.46
CA ASP A 75 4.20 32.81 -19.35
C ASP A 75 4.41 31.49 -18.62
N LEU A 76 5.13 31.55 -17.51
CA LEU A 76 5.25 30.44 -16.58
C LEU A 76 3.92 30.19 -15.85
N ASP A 77 3.06 31.20 -15.72
CA ASP A 77 1.76 31.07 -15.06
C ASP A 77 0.80 30.15 -15.83
N PHE A 78 0.89 30.11 -17.16
CA PHE A 78 0.08 29.19 -17.98
C PHE A 78 0.51 27.73 -17.82
N LEU A 79 1.78 27.47 -17.52
CA LEU A 79 2.28 26.11 -17.32
C LEU A 79 1.82 25.53 -15.99
N ASP A 80 1.58 24.22 -16.01
CA ASP A 80 1.46 23.45 -14.78
C ASP A 80 2.69 23.62 -13.90
N GLU A 81 2.49 23.73 -12.59
CA GLU A 81 3.55 23.96 -11.61
C GLU A 81 4.71 22.96 -11.75
N SER A 82 4.40 21.69 -12.08
CA SER A 82 5.40 20.64 -12.28
C SER A 82 6.29 20.84 -13.53
N LEU A 83 5.87 21.66 -14.49
CA LEU A 83 6.60 21.97 -15.72
C LEU A 83 7.25 23.37 -15.70
N ARG A 84 7.11 24.15 -14.62
CA ARG A 84 7.73 25.49 -14.53
C ARG A 84 9.26 25.44 -14.41
N GLY A 85 9.79 24.39 -13.79
CA GLY A 85 11.23 24.20 -13.57
C GLY A 85 12.04 24.08 -14.87
N ALA A 86 13.13 24.84 -15.00
CA ALA A 86 13.93 24.92 -16.23
C ALA A 86 14.56 23.57 -16.64
N ALA A 87 15.01 22.76 -15.68
CA ALA A 87 15.58 21.43 -15.96
C ALA A 87 14.55 20.47 -16.55
N LEU A 88 13.33 20.46 -16.03
CA LEU A 88 12.23 19.64 -16.56
C LEU A 88 11.78 20.15 -17.93
N ARG A 89 11.69 21.47 -18.14
CA ARG A 89 11.43 22.04 -19.47
C ARG A 89 12.47 21.60 -20.49
N SER A 90 13.75 21.61 -20.11
CA SER A 90 14.84 21.14 -20.98
C SER A 90 14.74 19.63 -21.28
N ALA A 91 14.40 18.80 -20.28
CA ALA A 91 14.23 17.36 -20.49
C ALA A 91 13.03 17.05 -21.40
N VAL A 92 11.91 17.73 -21.20
CA VAL A 92 10.71 17.63 -22.06
C VAL A 92 11.03 18.12 -23.46
N ALA A 93 11.70 19.27 -23.60
CA ALA A 93 12.11 19.78 -24.90
C ALA A 93 13.06 18.80 -25.60
N GLY A 94 13.97 18.15 -24.87
CA GLY A 94 14.83 17.09 -25.40
C GLY A 94 14.06 15.88 -25.93
N LEU A 95 13.01 15.44 -25.22
CA LEU A 95 12.14 14.36 -25.69
C LEU A 95 11.31 14.75 -26.92
N LEU A 96 10.77 15.97 -26.97
CA LEU A 96 10.03 16.49 -28.14
C LEU A 96 10.96 16.75 -29.35
N ALA A 97 12.20 17.14 -29.09
CA ALA A 97 13.23 17.24 -30.12
C ALA A 97 13.60 15.85 -30.65
N CYS A 98 13.79 14.86 -29.77
CA CYS A 98 13.99 13.46 -30.16
C CYS A 98 12.83 12.95 -31.04
N PHE A 99 11.59 13.26 -30.65
CA PHE A 99 10.40 12.98 -31.44
C PHE A 99 10.50 13.58 -32.85
N SER A 100 10.87 14.85 -32.95
CA SER A 100 10.97 15.57 -34.24
C SER A 100 12.13 15.06 -35.10
N ASN A 101 13.25 14.65 -34.49
CA ASN A 101 14.44 14.18 -35.18
C ASN A 101 14.21 12.89 -35.97
N TYR A 102 13.26 12.03 -35.56
CA TYR A 102 12.85 10.87 -36.36
C TYR A 102 12.39 11.23 -37.78
N PHE A 103 11.99 12.48 -38.00
CA PHE A 103 11.42 12.98 -39.25
C PHE A 103 12.35 13.91 -40.04
N GLU A 104 13.57 14.15 -39.57
CA GLU A 104 14.55 14.99 -40.29
C GLU A 104 15.23 14.22 -41.44
N ASP A 105 15.42 12.89 -41.31
CA ASP A 105 16.12 12.05 -42.30
C ASP A 105 15.16 11.20 -43.17
N ILE A 106 15.00 11.61 -44.43
CA ILE A 106 14.12 10.97 -45.42
C ILE A 106 14.58 9.54 -45.76
N GLU A 107 15.88 9.27 -45.80
CA GLU A 107 16.40 7.92 -46.08
C GLU A 107 16.18 6.99 -44.90
N GLN A 108 16.26 7.51 -43.67
CA GLN A 108 15.89 6.77 -42.46
C GLN A 108 14.38 6.45 -42.43
N LEU A 109 13.52 7.42 -42.78
CA LEU A 109 12.07 7.21 -42.91
C LEU A 109 11.73 6.10 -43.91
N ARG A 110 12.46 6.04 -45.03
CA ARG A 110 12.27 5.01 -46.06
C ARG A 110 12.82 3.64 -45.65
N SER A 111 14.07 3.58 -45.23
CA SER A 111 14.77 2.32 -44.97
C SER A 111 14.34 1.64 -43.66
N ARG A 112 14.19 2.40 -42.57
CA ARG A 112 13.90 1.92 -41.21
C ARG A 112 12.41 1.84 -40.91
N TYR A 113 11.63 2.80 -41.39
CA TYR A 113 10.21 2.92 -41.05
C TYR A 113 9.25 2.66 -42.22
N GLY A 114 9.77 2.40 -43.42
CA GLY A 114 8.96 1.97 -44.55
C GLY A 114 8.08 3.05 -45.17
N LEU A 115 8.44 4.32 -45.03
CA LEU A 115 7.71 5.46 -45.62
C LEU A 115 8.32 5.85 -46.97
N SER A 116 7.49 5.99 -48.01
CA SER A 116 7.94 6.46 -49.33
C SER A 116 7.18 7.71 -49.75
N THR A 117 7.86 8.60 -50.47
CA THR A 117 7.23 9.76 -51.10
C THR A 117 6.63 9.37 -52.44
N GLU A 118 5.42 9.85 -52.72
CA GLU A 118 4.75 9.63 -53.99
C GLU A 118 5.49 10.40 -55.10
N ARG A 119 6.35 9.71 -55.88
CA ARG A 119 6.93 10.29 -57.11
C ARG A 119 5.82 10.35 -58.16
N GLN A 120 5.57 11.54 -58.70
CA GLN A 120 4.57 11.87 -59.73
C GLN A 120 4.78 11.19 -61.10
N ASN A 121 5.08 9.90 -61.17
CA ASN A 121 5.20 9.19 -62.45
C ASN A 121 4.55 7.80 -62.36
N GLN A 122 3.24 7.75 -62.57
CA GLN A 122 2.60 6.80 -63.50
C GLN A 122 1.15 7.20 -63.76
N GLU A 123 0.75 7.02 -65.00
CA GLU A 123 -0.36 7.65 -65.70
C GLU A 123 -1.74 7.08 -65.32
N LYS A 124 -2.72 7.99 -65.30
CA LYS A 124 -4.17 7.79 -65.54
C LYS A 124 -4.73 6.39 -65.28
N GLU A 125 -5.45 6.26 -64.16
CA GLU A 125 -6.81 5.73 -64.23
C GLU A 125 -7.73 6.51 -63.29
N SER A 126 -8.70 7.17 -63.91
CA SER A 126 -9.67 8.07 -63.31
C SER A 126 -10.70 7.32 -62.47
N THR A 127 -10.78 7.63 -61.18
CA THR A 127 -12.02 7.49 -60.39
C THR A 127 -12.41 8.84 -59.78
N PRO A 128 -13.72 9.15 -59.69
CA PRO A 128 -14.22 10.50 -59.52
C PRO A 128 -14.09 11.02 -58.09
N GLY A 129 -13.98 12.34 -57.97
CA GLY A 129 -13.67 13.09 -56.76
C GLY A 129 -14.41 12.64 -55.50
N MET A 130 -13.63 12.22 -54.51
CA MET A 130 -13.99 12.37 -53.12
C MET A 130 -13.24 13.58 -52.58
N THR A 131 -14.02 14.59 -52.21
CA THR A 131 -13.63 15.73 -51.36
C THR A 131 -12.54 15.37 -50.35
N GLU A 132 -11.50 16.21 -50.25
CA GLU A 132 -10.50 16.20 -49.18
C GLU A 132 -11.19 16.34 -47.81
N ALA A 133 -11.73 15.25 -47.29
CA ALA A 133 -12.26 15.20 -45.94
C ALA A 133 -11.07 15.22 -44.97
N PRO A 134 -11.02 16.15 -44.00
CA PRO A 134 -9.87 16.31 -43.11
C PRO A 134 -9.55 14.99 -42.41
N THR A 135 -8.27 14.80 -42.03
CA THR A 135 -7.71 13.63 -41.32
C THR A 135 -8.49 13.19 -40.06
N ARG A 136 -9.43 14.02 -39.63
CA ARG A 136 -9.94 14.19 -38.28
C ARG A 136 -11.25 13.48 -38.00
N GLN A 137 -11.62 12.39 -38.67
CA GLN A 137 -12.98 11.85 -38.50
C GLN A 137 -13.10 10.66 -37.53
N MET A 138 -11.99 9.97 -37.21
CA MET A 138 -12.05 8.66 -36.53
C MET A 138 -12.31 8.71 -35.03
N LEU A 139 -11.88 9.76 -34.31
CA LEU A 139 -12.05 9.89 -32.85
C LEU A 139 -12.65 11.26 -32.45
N LEU A 140 -13.17 11.99 -33.44
CA LEU A 140 -13.57 13.39 -33.28
C LEU A 140 -14.82 13.59 -32.47
N THR A 141 -15.78 12.68 -32.50
CA THR A 141 -17.03 12.85 -31.73
C THR A 141 -16.74 12.63 -30.25
N THR A 142 -15.88 11.66 -29.92
CA THR A 142 -15.41 11.38 -28.56
C THR A 142 -14.55 12.52 -27.99
N PHE A 143 -13.66 13.11 -28.80
CA PHE A 143 -12.69 14.12 -28.36
C PHE A 143 -12.88 15.50 -29.02
N GLN A 144 -14.11 15.85 -29.39
CA GLN A 144 -14.41 17.04 -30.21
C GLN A 144 -13.83 18.33 -29.64
N LYS A 145 -13.94 18.51 -28.32
CA LYS A 145 -13.42 19.70 -27.62
C LYS A 145 -11.90 19.78 -27.69
N THR A 146 -11.22 18.64 -27.51
CA THR A 146 -9.75 18.54 -27.58
C THR A 146 -9.26 18.85 -28.99
N TYR A 147 -9.92 18.29 -30.02
CA TYR A 147 -9.60 18.60 -31.42
C TYR A 147 -9.89 20.06 -31.76
N ALA A 148 -11.03 20.64 -31.36
CA ALA A 148 -11.39 22.02 -31.68
C ALA A 148 -10.37 23.04 -31.17
N ARG A 149 -9.90 22.88 -29.92
CA ARG A 149 -8.84 23.72 -29.34
C ARG A 149 -7.52 23.59 -30.08
N PHE A 150 -7.18 22.37 -30.49
CA PHE A 150 -5.93 22.11 -31.20
C PHE A 150 -5.94 22.62 -32.65
N GLN A 151 -7.09 22.58 -33.33
CA GLN A 151 -7.24 23.15 -34.67
C GLN A 151 -6.93 24.66 -34.69
N GLN A 152 -7.35 25.38 -33.65
CA GLN A 152 -7.05 26.81 -33.52
C GLN A 152 -5.55 27.09 -33.35
N ARG A 153 -4.80 26.15 -32.79
CA ARG A 153 -3.35 26.26 -32.55
C ARG A 153 -2.51 25.99 -33.80
N THR A 154 -2.81 24.92 -34.54
CA THR A 154 -2.06 24.55 -35.76
C THR A 154 -2.22 25.56 -36.89
N VAL A 155 -3.38 26.22 -36.98
CA VAL A 155 -3.58 27.34 -37.92
C VAL A 155 -2.64 28.51 -37.64
N LYS A 156 -2.25 28.74 -36.37
CA LYS A 156 -1.33 29.83 -35.99
C LYS A 156 0.15 29.51 -36.23
N VAL A 157 0.53 28.24 -36.28
CA VAL A 157 1.93 27.77 -36.41
C VAL A 157 2.39 27.63 -37.88
N GLN A 158 1.49 27.86 -38.85
CA GLN A 158 1.68 27.55 -40.27
C GLN A 158 2.78 28.32 -41.05
N ALA A 159 3.71 29.01 -40.39
CA ALA A 159 4.79 29.76 -41.05
C ALA A 159 6.16 29.07 -41.09
N SER A 160 6.37 27.91 -40.44
CA SER A 160 7.65 27.17 -40.51
C SER A 160 7.46 25.70 -40.91
N THR A 161 7.41 25.43 -42.22
CA THR A 161 7.20 24.06 -42.74
C THR A 161 8.52 23.30 -42.88
N SER A 162 8.65 22.20 -42.12
CA SER A 162 9.72 21.21 -42.29
C SER A 162 9.60 20.45 -43.61
N THR A 163 10.72 19.90 -44.10
CA THR A 163 10.81 19.15 -45.37
C THR A 163 9.86 17.95 -45.43
N PHE A 164 9.60 17.30 -44.29
CA PHE A 164 8.62 16.22 -44.14
C PHE A 164 7.20 16.65 -44.52
N LYS A 165 6.79 17.88 -44.20
CA LYS A 165 5.42 18.38 -44.45
C LYS A 165 5.14 18.72 -45.92
N LYS A 166 6.19 18.90 -46.74
CA LYS A 166 6.06 19.28 -48.16
C LYS A 166 5.84 18.08 -49.10
N ALA A 167 6.03 16.86 -48.60
CA ALA A 167 5.88 15.63 -49.38
C ALA A 167 4.58 14.90 -49.01
N LYS A 168 3.94 14.28 -50.00
CA LYS A 168 2.90 13.26 -49.77
C LYS A 168 3.58 11.93 -49.47
N TRP A 169 3.27 11.36 -48.32
CA TRP A 169 3.86 10.12 -47.82
C TRP A 169 2.86 8.98 -47.90
N ALA A 170 3.37 7.79 -48.19
CA ALA A 170 2.63 6.54 -48.12
C ALA A 170 3.44 5.50 -47.34
N VAL A 171 2.74 4.66 -46.58
CA VAL A 171 3.34 3.52 -45.88
C VAL A 171 3.53 2.37 -46.88
N THR A 172 4.79 2.06 -47.19
CA THR A 172 5.20 0.99 -48.11
C THR A 172 5.55 -0.32 -47.41
N ASP A 173 5.93 -0.27 -46.13
CA ASP A 173 6.19 -1.45 -45.30
C ASP A 173 5.54 -1.26 -43.92
N GLU A 174 4.42 -1.95 -43.70
CA GLU A 174 3.65 -1.88 -42.46
C GLU A 174 4.43 -2.36 -41.24
N ARG A 175 5.26 -3.40 -41.38
CA ARG A 175 5.99 -3.98 -40.25
C ARG A 175 7.02 -2.98 -39.73
N LYS A 176 7.74 -2.32 -40.65
CA LYS A 176 8.67 -1.25 -40.33
C LYS A 176 7.96 -0.03 -39.75
N PHE A 177 6.79 0.31 -40.27
CA PHE A 177 6.01 1.44 -39.79
C PHE A 177 5.49 1.25 -38.36
N ARG A 178 5.17 0.01 -37.95
CA ARG A 178 4.83 -0.30 -36.55
C ARG A 178 5.96 0.00 -35.57
N ASN A 179 7.23 -0.11 -36.00
CA ASN A 179 8.37 0.28 -35.16
C ASN A 179 8.39 1.79 -34.91
N LEU A 180 8.03 2.61 -35.91
CA LEU A 180 7.89 4.05 -35.73
C LEU A 180 6.81 4.34 -34.66
N ILE A 181 5.63 3.73 -34.78
CA ILE A 181 4.54 3.91 -33.81
C ILE A 181 5.01 3.53 -32.39
N ALA A 182 5.75 2.42 -32.24
CA ALA A 182 6.29 2.00 -30.95
C ALA A 182 7.30 2.99 -30.36
N GLU A 183 8.17 3.58 -31.19
CA GLU A 183 9.13 4.61 -30.75
C GLU A 183 8.41 5.92 -30.35
N LEU A 184 7.37 6.33 -31.08
CA LEU A 184 6.55 7.50 -30.71
C LEU A 184 5.78 7.26 -29.40
N LYS A 185 5.24 6.05 -29.21
CA LYS A 185 4.62 5.63 -27.94
C LYS A 185 5.61 5.71 -26.78
N ALA A 186 6.84 5.23 -26.96
CA ALA A 186 7.88 5.27 -25.93
C ALA A 186 8.24 6.71 -25.53
N VAL A 187 8.25 7.67 -26.47
CA VAL A 187 8.44 9.09 -26.16
C VAL A 187 7.27 9.63 -25.34
N ASN A 188 6.02 9.35 -25.72
CA ASN A 188 4.84 9.74 -24.95
C ASN A 188 4.84 9.12 -23.53
N ASP A 189 5.22 7.84 -23.40
CA ASP A 189 5.34 7.16 -22.10
C ASP A 189 6.44 7.79 -21.23
N SER A 190 7.53 8.24 -21.85
CA SER A 190 8.61 8.96 -21.17
C SER A 190 8.16 10.35 -20.70
N LEU A 191 7.41 11.09 -21.53
CA LEU A 191 6.81 12.38 -21.15
C LEU A 191 5.84 12.24 -19.96
N ASP A 192 5.01 11.18 -19.95
CA ASP A 192 4.13 10.84 -18.82
C ASP A 192 4.92 10.44 -17.57
N SER A 193 6.03 9.71 -17.73
CA SER A 193 6.83 9.22 -16.60
C SER A 193 7.66 10.32 -15.94
N LEU A 194 8.13 11.30 -16.72
CA LEU A 194 8.85 12.47 -16.21
C LEU A 194 7.97 13.40 -15.39
N LEU A 195 6.66 13.47 -15.69
CA LEU A 195 5.72 14.39 -15.04
C LEU A 195 4.51 13.65 -14.46
N PRO A 196 4.63 12.97 -13.30
CA PRO A 196 3.56 12.14 -12.73
C PRO A 196 2.26 12.88 -12.43
N VAL A 197 2.33 14.17 -12.12
CA VAL A 197 1.16 15.03 -11.86
C VAL A 197 0.38 15.31 -13.16
N ILE A 198 1.10 15.69 -14.23
CA ILE A 198 0.51 15.87 -15.56
C ILE A 198 -0.05 14.54 -16.06
N ARG A 199 0.67 13.41 -15.88
CA ARG A 199 0.15 12.06 -16.18
C ARG A 199 -1.17 11.78 -15.49
N ALA A 200 -1.33 12.12 -14.21
CA ALA A 200 -2.60 11.92 -13.50
C ALA A 200 -3.73 12.78 -14.11
N LYS A 201 -3.46 14.05 -14.43
CA LYS A 201 -4.42 14.95 -15.10
C LYS A 201 -4.80 14.43 -16.48
N THR A 202 -3.82 14.03 -17.30
CA THR A 202 -4.01 13.43 -18.63
C THR A 202 -4.92 12.21 -18.57
N ARG A 203 -4.68 11.32 -17.60
CA ARG A 203 -5.49 10.11 -17.40
C ARG A 203 -6.94 10.41 -17.02
N VAL A 204 -7.17 11.37 -16.14
CA VAL A 204 -8.52 11.79 -15.73
C VAL A 204 -9.26 12.43 -16.89
N GLN A 205 -8.61 13.31 -17.64
CA GLN A 205 -9.19 13.96 -18.82
C GLN A 205 -9.55 12.96 -19.92
N MET A 206 -8.62 12.05 -20.23
CA MET A 206 -8.84 10.96 -21.19
C MET A 206 -10.03 10.09 -20.78
N ARG A 207 -10.08 9.63 -19.52
CA ARG A 207 -11.21 8.84 -18.99
C ARG A 207 -12.54 9.58 -19.09
N THR A 208 -12.54 10.86 -18.73
CA THR A 208 -13.75 11.68 -18.72
C THR A 208 -14.30 11.88 -20.13
N ALA A 209 -13.44 12.08 -21.12
CA ALA A 209 -13.85 12.22 -22.53
C ALA A 209 -14.46 10.91 -23.06
N ILE A 210 -13.80 9.78 -22.81
CA ILE A 210 -14.28 8.45 -23.21
C ILE A 210 -15.64 8.14 -22.57
N MET A 211 -15.77 8.32 -21.25
CA MET A 211 -17.01 8.02 -20.51
C MET A 211 -18.19 8.92 -20.88
N ARG A 212 -17.95 10.07 -21.53
CA ARG A 212 -19.00 10.97 -22.02
C ARG A 212 -19.42 10.69 -23.46
N SER A 213 -18.66 9.87 -24.19
CA SER A 213 -18.98 9.54 -25.57
C SER A 213 -20.17 8.60 -25.66
N ASN A 214 -20.99 8.79 -26.70
CA ASN A 214 -22.08 7.90 -27.08
C ASN A 214 -21.83 7.24 -28.45
N ASP A 215 -20.66 7.48 -29.05
CA ASP A 215 -20.31 6.99 -30.37
C ASP A 215 -19.66 5.60 -30.27
N VAL A 216 -20.48 4.58 -30.48
CA VAL A 216 -20.09 3.18 -30.31
C VAL A 216 -18.96 2.79 -31.28
N ASP A 217 -19.01 3.25 -32.53
CA ASP A 217 -18.01 2.89 -33.54
C ASP A 217 -16.63 3.46 -33.17
N GLN A 218 -16.57 4.69 -32.66
CA GLN A 218 -15.32 5.28 -32.20
C GLN A 218 -14.76 4.62 -30.94
N LEU A 219 -15.64 4.29 -29.99
CA LEU A 219 -15.23 3.56 -28.79
C LEU A 219 -14.69 2.16 -29.15
N GLN A 220 -15.29 1.48 -30.13
CA GLN A 220 -14.81 0.19 -30.62
C GLN A 220 -13.46 0.29 -31.33
N ASN A 221 -13.25 1.37 -32.10
CA ASN A 221 -11.96 1.66 -32.72
C ASN A 221 -10.86 1.89 -31.67
N LEU A 222 -11.15 2.58 -30.56
CA LEU A 222 -10.21 2.76 -29.45
C LEU A 222 -9.79 1.43 -28.82
N VAL A 223 -10.75 0.53 -28.60
CA VAL A 223 -10.46 -0.82 -28.07
C VAL A 223 -9.61 -1.63 -29.05
N THR A 224 -9.92 -1.55 -30.35
CA THR A 224 -9.22 -2.32 -31.40
C THR A 224 -7.79 -1.81 -31.66
N ALA A 225 -7.53 -0.55 -31.38
CA ALA A 225 -6.22 0.07 -31.60
C ALA A 225 -5.25 -0.09 -30.44
N ALA A 226 -5.74 -0.41 -29.24
CA ALA A 226 -4.88 -0.62 -28.08
C ALA A 226 -4.00 -1.87 -28.27
N ASP A 227 -2.70 -1.74 -28.02
CA ASP A 227 -1.74 -2.84 -28.13
C ASP A 227 -1.86 -3.85 -26.98
N GLU A 228 -2.41 -3.43 -25.83
CA GLU A 228 -2.59 -4.25 -24.64
C GLU A 228 -3.99 -4.06 -24.06
N ALA A 229 -4.62 -5.16 -23.65
CA ALA A 229 -5.93 -5.14 -22.97
C ALA A 229 -5.91 -4.41 -21.61
N THR A 230 -4.72 -4.15 -21.06
CA THR A 230 -4.46 -3.39 -19.84
C THR A 230 -4.26 -1.88 -20.06
N ASP A 231 -4.35 -1.42 -21.31
CA ASP A 231 -4.30 0.01 -21.61
C ASP A 231 -5.54 0.70 -21.03
N LEU A 232 -5.30 1.80 -20.30
CA LEU A 232 -6.32 2.66 -19.71
C LEU A 232 -7.43 3.05 -20.70
N ILE A 233 -7.04 3.29 -21.95
CA ILE A 233 -7.93 3.70 -23.03
C ILE A 233 -8.88 2.54 -23.39
N ALA A 234 -8.35 1.33 -23.52
CA ALA A 234 -9.12 0.11 -23.81
C ALA A 234 -10.08 -0.25 -22.68
N GLU A 235 -9.61 -0.21 -21.42
CA GLU A 235 -10.43 -0.48 -20.24
C GLU A 235 -11.61 0.49 -20.15
N THR A 236 -11.34 1.79 -20.32
CA THR A 236 -12.37 2.82 -20.18
C THR A 236 -13.36 2.82 -21.35
N ALA A 237 -12.88 2.57 -22.58
CA ALA A 237 -13.74 2.49 -23.75
C ALA A 237 -14.64 1.24 -23.70
N SER A 238 -14.10 0.11 -23.26
CA SER A 238 -14.87 -1.13 -23.05
C SER A 238 -15.97 -0.93 -22.01
N LEU A 239 -15.63 -0.34 -20.85
CA LEU A 239 -16.61 0.00 -19.82
C LEU A 239 -17.71 0.93 -20.35
N ARG A 240 -17.36 1.93 -21.15
CA ARG A 240 -18.37 2.84 -21.72
C ARG A 240 -19.28 2.13 -22.74
N LEU A 241 -18.72 1.26 -23.59
CA LEU A 241 -19.49 0.43 -24.52
C LEU A 241 -20.48 -0.47 -23.78
N GLU A 242 -20.06 -1.04 -22.65
CA GLU A 242 -20.93 -1.83 -21.76
C GLU A 242 -22.08 -0.98 -21.18
N MET A 243 -21.78 0.23 -20.72
CA MET A 243 -22.82 1.14 -20.21
C MET A 243 -23.84 1.56 -21.29
N LEU A 244 -23.39 1.73 -22.54
CA LEU A 244 -24.24 2.09 -23.67
C LEU A 244 -25.11 0.90 -24.13
N SER A 245 -24.57 -0.32 -24.08
CA SER A 245 -25.32 -1.54 -24.45
C SER A 245 -26.42 -1.88 -23.44
N MET A 246 -26.22 -1.59 -22.15
CA MET A 246 -27.25 -1.73 -21.11
C MET A 246 -28.42 -0.75 -21.25
N SER A 247 -28.24 0.36 -21.99
CA SER A 247 -29.24 1.42 -22.16
C SER A 247 -30.12 1.26 -23.42
N GLY A 248 -30.04 0.12 -24.12
CA GLY A 248 -30.94 -0.22 -25.23
C GLY A 248 -30.58 0.39 -26.59
N GLN A 249 -29.41 1.01 -26.76
CA GLN A 249 -28.92 1.39 -28.09
C GLN A 249 -28.15 0.22 -28.69
N ALA A 250 -28.76 -0.43 -29.69
CA ALA A 250 -28.21 -1.58 -30.38
C ALA A 250 -26.89 -1.23 -31.11
N ALA A 251 -25.81 -1.91 -30.74
CA ALA A 251 -24.57 -1.94 -31.51
C ALA A 251 -24.34 -3.37 -32.05
N ALA A 252 -24.06 -3.47 -33.34
CA ALA A 252 -23.86 -4.73 -34.04
C ALA A 252 -22.56 -5.43 -33.59
N LYS A 253 -22.63 -6.76 -33.45
CA LYS A 253 -21.51 -7.67 -33.14
C LYS A 253 -20.31 -7.46 -34.08
N PRO A 254 -19.07 -7.31 -33.58
CA PRO A 254 -17.86 -7.46 -34.38
C PRO A 254 -17.45 -8.94 -34.51
N ALA A 255 -16.88 -9.29 -35.67
CA ALA A 255 -16.34 -10.62 -35.97
C ALA A 255 -14.98 -10.86 -35.29
N PRO A 256 -14.67 -12.10 -34.84
CA PRO A 256 -13.43 -12.42 -34.15
C PRO A 256 -12.21 -12.36 -35.09
N LYS A 257 -11.12 -11.71 -34.66
CA LYS A 257 -9.82 -11.75 -35.35
C LYS A 257 -8.91 -12.78 -34.68
N VAL A 258 -8.70 -13.89 -35.37
CA VAL A 258 -7.66 -14.89 -35.09
C VAL A 258 -6.29 -14.28 -35.43
N VAL A 259 -5.38 -14.28 -34.46
CA VAL A 259 -3.95 -13.95 -34.70
C VAL A 259 -3.22 -15.26 -35.01
N GLN A 260 -2.86 -15.45 -36.29
CA GLN A 260 -1.99 -16.56 -36.70
C GLN A 260 -0.54 -16.24 -36.31
N VAL A 261 0.02 -17.05 -35.40
CA VAL A 261 1.47 -17.13 -35.17
C VAL A 261 2.01 -18.26 -36.05
N THR A 262 2.82 -17.90 -37.05
CA THR A 262 3.56 -18.85 -37.90
C THR A 262 4.56 -19.64 -37.06
N SER A 263 4.40 -20.97 -37.03
CA SER A 263 5.35 -21.92 -36.47
C SER A 263 6.47 -22.23 -37.46
N SER A 264 7.73 -22.11 -37.03
CA SER A 264 8.86 -22.72 -37.73
C SER A 264 9.01 -24.17 -37.27
N SER A 265 9.12 -25.03 -38.27
CA SER A 265 9.06 -26.49 -38.27
C SER A 265 10.23 -27.22 -37.60
N THR A 266 9.85 -28.40 -37.12
CA THR A 266 10.55 -29.55 -36.54
C THR A 266 11.59 -30.22 -37.44
N GLU A 267 12.61 -30.85 -36.84
CA GLU A 267 13.23 -32.17 -37.19
C GLU A 267 14.34 -32.44 -36.14
N SER A 268 14.29 -33.36 -35.16
CA SER A 268 14.13 -34.83 -35.08
C SER A 268 15.45 -35.64 -35.16
N THR A 269 15.50 -36.77 -34.42
CA THR A 269 16.47 -37.91 -34.36
C THR A 269 17.56 -37.87 -33.26
N THR A 270 17.55 -38.69 -32.18
CA THR A 270 17.66 -40.16 -31.93
C THR A 270 19.10 -40.72 -31.82
N ARG A 271 19.49 -41.03 -30.57
CA ARG A 271 20.25 -42.18 -29.99
C ARG A 271 21.37 -42.95 -30.74
N ASP A 272 22.47 -43.14 -29.96
CA ASP A 272 23.22 -44.38 -29.65
C ASP A 272 24.66 -44.67 -30.21
N SER A 273 25.59 -44.87 -29.24
CA SER A 273 26.68 -45.88 -29.12
C SER A 273 28.13 -45.67 -29.65
N ASN A 274 29.07 -45.89 -28.70
CA ASN A 274 30.44 -46.49 -28.78
C ASN A 274 31.72 -45.61 -28.83
N ASN A 275 32.57 -45.81 -27.81
CA ASN A 275 33.98 -45.38 -27.56
C ASN A 275 35.02 -46.23 -28.37
N PRO A 276 36.37 -46.05 -28.23
CA PRO A 276 37.31 -44.91 -28.40
C PRO A 276 38.54 -45.39 -29.27
N PRO A 277 39.82 -44.91 -29.15
CA PRO A 277 40.45 -43.61 -28.85
C PRO A 277 41.23 -43.06 -30.10
N THR A 278 41.79 -41.84 -30.20
CA THR A 278 43.11 -41.43 -29.66
C THR A 278 43.46 -40.01 -30.20
N GLN A 279 43.94 -39.14 -29.30
CA GLN A 279 44.85 -37.97 -29.45
C GLN A 279 44.77 -37.04 -30.69
N PHE A 280 44.56 -35.73 -30.46
CA PHE A 280 45.59 -34.67 -30.43
C PHE A 280 44.97 -33.26 -30.29
N GLY A 281 45.48 -32.46 -29.35
CA GLY A 281 45.75 -31.02 -29.51
C GLY A 281 44.63 -29.99 -29.25
N PRO A 282 44.87 -28.89 -28.50
CA PRO A 282 43.81 -28.10 -27.85
C PRO A 282 43.57 -26.73 -28.50
N LEU A 283 42.34 -26.20 -28.40
CA LEU A 283 42.06 -24.77 -28.24
C LEU A 283 40.61 -24.57 -27.76
N GLY A 284 40.46 -24.47 -26.43
CA GLY A 284 39.18 -24.17 -25.77
C GLY A 284 39.03 -22.68 -25.50
N SER A 285 37.95 -22.09 -26.00
CA SER A 285 37.36 -20.87 -25.50
C SER A 285 36.03 -21.22 -24.84
N ARG A 286 35.97 -21.16 -23.50
CA ARG A 286 34.76 -21.03 -22.68
C ARG A 286 35.19 -20.33 -21.38
N SER A 287 34.69 -19.12 -21.15
CA SER A 287 33.40 -18.79 -20.53
C SER A 287 33.63 -18.43 -19.06
N VAL A 288 33.57 -17.13 -18.79
CA VAL A 288 34.02 -16.43 -17.56
C VAL A 288 33.08 -16.64 -16.36
N VAL A 289 32.03 -17.45 -16.49
CA VAL A 289 30.94 -17.51 -15.48
C VAL A 289 31.09 -18.67 -14.50
N GLN A 290 32.21 -19.40 -14.50
CA GLN A 290 32.36 -20.63 -13.69
C GLN A 290 33.61 -20.72 -12.81
N ASN A 291 34.28 -19.60 -12.51
CA ASN A 291 35.50 -19.57 -11.70
C ASN A 291 35.49 -18.68 -10.44
N LEU A 292 34.34 -18.20 -9.95
CA LEU A 292 34.36 -17.30 -8.79
C LEU A 292 33.44 -17.68 -7.62
N ILE A 293 32.91 -18.91 -7.57
CA ILE A 293 32.27 -19.43 -6.36
C ILE A 293 32.56 -20.94 -6.20
N ALA A 294 33.75 -21.29 -5.70
CA ALA A 294 33.97 -22.40 -4.75
C ALA A 294 35.47 -22.58 -4.43
N ALA A 295 35.75 -22.71 -3.12
CA ALA A 295 37.04 -22.97 -2.45
C ALA A 295 37.93 -21.72 -2.25
N THR A 296 38.16 -21.23 -1.04
CA THR A 296 38.53 -21.98 0.18
C THR A 296 38.14 -21.28 1.49
N VAL A 297 37.50 -22.03 2.40
CA VAL A 297 37.61 -21.93 3.88
C VAL A 297 38.90 -22.72 4.23
N ALA A 298 39.85 -22.30 5.08
CA ALA A 298 39.75 -22.02 6.51
C ALA A 298 41.06 -21.39 7.07
N ASP A 299 40.92 -20.87 8.31
CA ASP A 299 41.89 -20.62 9.40
C ASP A 299 42.42 -19.18 9.70
N ASP A 300 42.02 -18.74 10.90
CA ASP A 300 42.39 -17.57 11.74
C ASP A 300 43.67 -17.92 12.58
N PRO A 301 44.35 -17.07 13.41
CA PRO A 301 44.00 -15.71 13.88
C PRO A 301 45.13 -14.62 13.87
N SER A 302 44.69 -13.34 13.92
CA SER A 302 45.28 -12.06 14.42
C SER A 302 46.72 -12.01 15.01
N PRO A 303 47.49 -10.87 14.97
CA PRO A 303 47.02 -9.47 15.09
C PRO A 303 47.73 -8.37 14.22
N VAL A 304 47.12 -7.18 14.25
CA VAL A 304 47.44 -5.85 13.67
C VAL A 304 48.89 -5.37 13.99
N PRO A 305 49.61 -4.63 13.10
CA PRO A 305 49.55 -3.15 13.08
C PRO A 305 49.65 -2.42 11.71
N VAL A 306 48.74 -1.45 11.56
CA VAL A 306 48.95 -0.02 11.19
C VAL A 306 49.57 0.38 9.83
N SER A 307 48.69 1.03 9.05
CA SER A 307 48.85 2.25 8.22
C SER A 307 49.81 2.27 7.02
N THR A 308 49.23 2.56 5.86
CA THR A 308 49.72 3.61 4.96
C THR A 308 48.54 4.30 4.28
N ALA A 309 48.25 5.51 4.76
CA ALA A 309 47.38 6.47 4.09
C ALA A 309 48.03 6.98 2.80
N LEU A 310 47.23 7.18 1.74
CA LEU A 310 47.13 8.41 0.94
C LEU A 310 46.39 8.15 -0.39
N ALA A 311 45.07 8.30 -0.35
CA ALA A 311 44.24 8.82 -1.44
C ALA A 311 43.04 9.50 -0.76
N GLY A 312 42.73 10.76 -1.09
CA GLY A 312 41.78 11.59 -0.35
C GLY A 312 40.47 10.87 -0.04
N ASP A 313 40.19 10.71 1.26
CA ASP A 313 39.08 9.93 1.81
C ASP A 313 37.72 10.44 1.29
N LEU A 314 37.17 9.76 0.29
CA LEU A 314 35.72 9.77 0.06
C LEU A 314 35.07 9.15 1.30
N TYR A 315 34.37 9.98 2.08
CA TYR A 315 33.60 9.53 3.24
C TYR A 315 32.60 8.46 2.80
N ASP A 316 32.71 7.26 3.38
CA ASP A 316 31.82 6.13 3.09
C ASP A 316 30.52 6.24 3.91
N ASP A 317 29.41 6.56 3.25
CA ASP A 317 28.08 6.58 3.85
C ASP A 317 27.33 5.25 3.73
N THR A 318 27.99 4.20 3.24
CA THR A 318 27.42 2.87 3.08
C THR A 318 26.80 2.38 4.40
N GLY A 319 25.61 1.81 4.31
CA GLY A 319 24.85 1.36 5.48
C GLY A 319 24.08 2.46 6.21
N ALA A 320 24.15 3.73 5.78
CA ALA A 320 23.35 4.81 6.35
C ALA A 320 21.86 4.64 6.02
N LEU A 321 21.00 4.92 6.99
CA LEU A 321 19.56 4.87 6.78
C LEU A 321 19.09 6.03 5.89
N VAL A 322 18.20 5.74 4.96
CA VAL A 322 17.45 6.74 4.18
C VAL A 322 15.96 6.46 4.35
N ILE A 323 15.17 7.53 4.50
CA ILE A 323 13.71 7.47 4.56
C ILE A 323 13.13 8.27 3.41
N HIS A 324 12.17 7.69 2.70
CA HIS A 324 11.40 8.35 1.67
C HIS A 324 9.90 8.30 1.99
N LYS A 325 9.25 9.45 1.88
CA LYS A 325 7.79 9.59 2.01
C LYS A 325 7.20 9.72 0.62
N ALA A 326 6.31 8.81 0.24
CA ALA A 326 5.55 8.90 -1.00
C ALA A 326 4.06 9.00 -0.70
N TYR A 327 3.35 9.81 -1.50
CA TYR A 327 1.92 9.98 -1.39
C TYR A 327 1.25 9.44 -2.64
N ARG A 328 0.57 8.28 -2.53
CA ARG A 328 -0.15 7.67 -3.67
C ARG A 328 -1.50 8.36 -3.93
N LYS A 329 -2.09 8.97 -2.89
CA LYS A 329 -3.35 9.75 -2.90
C LYS A 329 -3.17 10.95 -1.96
N ALA A 330 -4.00 11.99 -2.09
CA ALA A 330 -3.97 13.15 -1.20
C ALA A 330 -3.98 12.76 0.30
N ASP A 331 -4.72 11.70 0.63
CA ASP A 331 -4.91 11.20 2.00
C ASP A 331 -4.25 9.84 2.27
N SER A 332 -3.19 9.48 1.55
CA SER A 332 -2.46 8.22 1.78
C SER A 332 -0.96 8.47 1.79
N LEU A 333 -0.34 8.17 2.93
CA LEU A 333 1.11 8.21 3.12
C LEU A 333 1.66 6.79 3.02
N ALA A 334 2.77 6.64 2.29
CA ALA A 334 3.63 5.47 2.33
C ALA A 334 5.04 5.92 2.72
N CYS A 335 5.68 5.19 3.62
CA CYS A 335 7.07 5.44 4.01
C CYS A 335 7.93 4.24 3.58
N PHE A 336 9.04 4.53 2.93
CA PHE A 336 10.03 3.54 2.49
C PHE A 336 11.35 3.83 3.18
N SER A 337 12.12 2.77 3.45
CA SER A 337 13.46 2.89 4.00
C SER A 337 14.41 1.94 3.30
N TRP A 338 15.65 2.37 3.09
CA TRP A 338 16.74 1.54 2.58
C TRP A 338 18.07 2.00 3.19
N LEU A 339 19.12 1.22 2.97
CA LEU A 339 20.47 1.55 3.39
C LEU A 339 21.29 2.00 2.17
N VAL A 340 22.08 3.07 2.30
CA VAL A 340 22.94 3.55 1.21
C VAL A 340 24.00 2.50 0.86
N GLY A 341 24.35 2.38 -0.43
CA GLY A 341 25.41 1.48 -0.90
C GLY A 341 25.06 -0.01 -0.83
N LEU A 342 23.84 -0.36 -0.42
CA LEU A 342 23.36 -1.75 -0.33
C LEU A 342 22.18 -1.97 -1.29
N PRO A 343 22.15 -3.09 -2.02
CA PRO A 343 21.07 -3.39 -2.96
C PRO A 343 19.72 -3.46 -2.23
N ALA A 344 18.72 -2.74 -2.77
CA ALA A 344 17.38 -2.71 -2.22
C ALA A 344 16.77 -4.13 -2.24
N GLY A 345 16.42 -4.67 -1.06
CA GLY A 345 15.79 -5.98 -0.91
C GLY A 345 16.67 -7.09 -0.31
N GLU A 346 17.99 -6.88 -0.17
CA GLU A 346 18.91 -7.87 0.43
C GLU A 346 19.34 -7.54 1.87
N THR A 347 18.84 -6.44 2.43
CA THR A 347 19.16 -6.02 3.81
C THR A 347 18.19 -6.66 4.81
N THR A 348 18.57 -7.81 5.36
CA THR A 348 17.81 -8.53 6.40
C THR A 348 17.55 -7.68 7.66
N GLU A 349 18.36 -6.65 7.91
CA GLU A 349 18.19 -5.76 9.07
C GLU A 349 16.97 -4.85 8.95
N LEU A 350 16.64 -4.38 7.75
CA LEU A 350 15.45 -3.55 7.50
C LEU A 350 14.19 -4.41 7.32
N ALA A 351 14.04 -5.44 8.17
CA ALA A 351 12.86 -6.29 8.17
C ALA A 351 11.59 -5.43 8.25
N GLU A 352 10.67 -5.65 7.31
CA GLU A 352 9.38 -4.93 7.28
C GLU A 352 8.56 -5.19 8.55
N VAL A 353 8.79 -6.34 9.19
CA VAL A 353 8.20 -6.73 10.47
C VAL A 353 9.27 -6.57 11.56
N GLN A 354 9.04 -5.64 12.49
CA GLN A 354 9.90 -5.48 13.65
C GLN A 354 9.53 -6.52 14.73
N PRO A 355 10.51 -7.02 15.52
CA PRO A 355 10.22 -7.97 16.58
C PRO A 355 9.28 -7.33 17.61
N VAL A 356 8.06 -7.84 17.68
CA VAL A 356 7.05 -7.40 18.65
C VAL A 356 7.46 -7.88 20.05
N SER A 357 7.20 -7.07 21.06
CA SER A 357 7.33 -7.48 22.46
C SER A 357 6.32 -8.60 22.78
N ASP A 358 6.75 -9.85 22.60
CA ASP A 358 6.09 -11.11 23.00
C ASP A 358 4.63 -11.32 22.57
N THR A 359 4.43 -12.14 21.53
CA THR A 359 3.12 -12.68 21.16
C THR A 359 2.74 -13.88 22.04
N VAL A 360 1.80 -13.67 22.97
CA VAL A 360 1.23 -14.71 23.87
C VAL A 360 0.86 -16.01 23.15
N PHE A 361 0.23 -15.84 21.98
CA PHE A 361 -0.36 -16.91 21.20
C PHE A 361 0.63 -17.50 20.18
N GLY A 362 1.57 -16.71 19.67
CA GLY A 362 2.64 -17.18 18.77
C GLY A 362 3.64 -18.12 19.45
N LYS A 363 4.07 -17.80 20.68
CA LYS A 363 5.00 -18.66 21.47
C LYS A 363 4.40 -20.00 21.89
N MET A 364 3.07 -20.15 21.83
CA MET A 364 2.42 -21.42 22.20
C MET A 364 2.62 -22.50 21.14
N CYS A 365 2.80 -22.13 19.86
CA CYS A 365 3.04 -23.10 18.79
C CYS A 365 4.42 -23.77 18.92
N GLU A 366 5.43 -23.08 19.44
CA GLU A 366 6.78 -23.64 19.67
C GLU A 366 6.81 -24.69 20.78
N LEU A 367 6.01 -24.51 21.84
CA LEU A 367 5.92 -25.44 22.97
C LEU A 367 5.19 -26.74 22.61
N PHE A 368 4.20 -26.69 21.73
CA PHE A 368 3.43 -27.88 21.32
C PHE A 368 3.97 -28.56 20.03
N ARG A 369 4.84 -27.88 19.27
CA ARG A 369 5.66 -28.46 18.18
C ARG A 369 7.04 -27.79 18.13
N PRO A 370 8.06 -28.37 18.80
CA PRO A 370 9.43 -27.95 18.61
C PRO A 370 9.84 -28.22 17.15
N GLY A 371 10.26 -27.19 16.41
CA GLY A 371 10.71 -27.31 15.01
C GLY A 371 9.67 -27.01 13.93
N SER A 372 8.52 -26.41 14.26
CA SER A 372 7.58 -25.89 13.24
C SER A 372 8.21 -24.72 12.47
N SER A 373 8.21 -24.79 11.13
CA SER A 373 8.71 -23.74 10.25
C SER A 373 8.06 -22.37 10.52
N GLU A 374 8.72 -21.27 10.11
CA GLU A 374 8.11 -19.92 10.12
C GLU A 374 6.75 -19.86 9.41
N THR A 375 6.44 -20.83 8.55
CA THR A 375 5.21 -20.93 7.76
C THR A 375 4.04 -21.63 8.45
N ASP A 376 4.09 -21.93 9.76
CA ASP A 376 2.97 -22.56 10.47
C ASP A 376 1.73 -21.63 10.49
N PRO A 377 0.62 -21.99 9.81
CA PRO A 377 -0.54 -21.12 9.56
C PRO A 377 -1.35 -20.75 10.81
N GLY A 378 -0.99 -21.25 11.99
CA GLY A 378 -1.61 -20.90 13.28
C GLY A 378 -0.90 -19.81 14.08
N LYS A 379 0.20 -19.23 13.58
CA LYS A 379 1.11 -18.42 14.42
C LYS A 379 0.57 -17.08 14.90
N ASP A 380 -0.35 -16.40 14.21
CA ASP A 380 -0.92 -15.13 14.72
C ASP A 380 -2.37 -14.85 14.24
N LEU A 381 -3.37 -15.12 15.07
CA LEU A 381 -4.76 -14.68 14.83
C LEU A 381 -4.94 -13.15 14.84
N GLN A 382 -3.91 -12.41 15.28
CA GLN A 382 -3.94 -10.95 15.42
C GLN A 382 -3.77 -10.22 14.09
N TYR A 383 -3.10 -10.84 13.12
CA TYR A 383 -2.70 -10.21 11.86
C TYR A 383 -3.37 -10.86 10.65
N LEU A 384 -3.46 -10.11 9.57
CA LEU A 384 -3.87 -10.65 8.28
C LEU A 384 -2.89 -11.71 7.80
N SER A 385 -3.42 -12.78 7.20
CA SER A 385 -2.60 -13.79 6.52
C SER A 385 -1.88 -13.17 5.32
N ASP A 386 -0.65 -13.59 5.07
CA ASP A 386 0.15 -13.14 3.91
C ASP A 386 -0.60 -13.38 2.59
N GLN A 387 -1.43 -14.43 2.55
CA GLN A 387 -2.32 -14.81 1.45
C GLN A 387 -3.34 -13.73 1.06
N ILE A 388 -3.74 -12.87 2.00
CA ILE A 388 -4.78 -11.85 1.83
C ILE A 388 -4.16 -10.44 1.89
N SER A 389 -3.06 -10.28 2.61
CA SER A 389 -2.38 -9.00 2.85
C SER A 389 -2.15 -8.16 1.58
N GLY A 390 -1.78 -8.81 0.46
CA GLY A 390 -1.49 -8.14 -0.81
C GLY A 390 -2.67 -7.44 -1.47
N VAL A 391 -3.91 -7.80 -1.12
CA VAL A 391 -5.14 -7.17 -1.65
C VAL A 391 -5.95 -6.43 -0.58
N ALA A 392 -5.48 -6.41 0.68
CA ALA A 392 -6.20 -5.88 1.83
C ALA A 392 -5.88 -4.40 2.16
N GLU A 393 -5.27 -3.67 1.22
CA GLU A 393 -4.82 -2.29 1.45
C GLU A 393 -5.97 -1.36 1.93
N ASN A 394 -7.16 -1.50 1.36
CA ASN A 394 -8.34 -0.70 1.74
C ASN A 394 -8.87 -1.03 3.16
N LEU A 395 -8.60 -2.22 3.70
CA LEU A 395 -8.92 -2.62 5.06
C LEU A 395 -7.85 -2.07 6.01
N LEU A 396 -6.57 -2.17 5.63
CA LEU A 396 -5.46 -1.65 6.42
C LEU A 396 -5.44 -0.11 6.52
N GLU A 397 -6.10 0.59 5.60
CA GLU A 397 -6.36 2.03 5.71
C GLU A 397 -7.31 2.39 6.86
N VAL A 398 -8.11 1.44 7.36
CA VAL A 398 -9.11 1.66 8.44
C VAL A 398 -8.89 0.78 9.67
N ASP A 399 -8.13 -0.31 9.56
CA ASP A 399 -7.80 -1.24 10.64
C ASP A 399 -6.28 -1.52 10.66
N VAL A 400 -5.54 -0.51 11.13
CA VAL A 400 -4.07 -0.47 11.00
C VAL A 400 -3.35 -1.57 11.77
N ILE A 401 -3.94 -2.09 12.85
CA ILE A 401 -3.28 -3.11 13.71
C ILE A 401 -3.38 -4.52 13.13
N GLY A 402 -4.20 -4.72 12.09
CA GLY A 402 -4.23 -5.97 11.34
C GLY A 402 -2.99 -6.17 10.47
N ASP A 403 -2.21 -5.11 10.24
CA ASP A 403 -0.94 -5.18 9.50
C ASP A 403 0.18 -5.67 10.44
N ARG A 404 0.79 -6.81 10.13
CA ARG A 404 1.94 -7.35 10.88
C ARG A 404 3.12 -6.37 10.90
N LYS A 405 3.20 -5.47 9.92
CA LYS A 405 4.24 -4.43 9.80
C LYS A 405 3.95 -3.20 10.66
N TYR A 406 2.83 -3.15 11.39
CA TYR A 406 2.41 -1.98 12.16
C TYR A 406 3.28 -1.71 13.40
N ALA A 407 3.51 -2.73 14.22
CA ALA A 407 4.11 -2.57 15.54
C ALA A 407 5.62 -2.25 15.44
N GLY A 408 6.09 -1.35 16.32
CA GLY A 408 7.51 -1.05 16.47
C GLY A 408 8.17 -1.93 17.54
N TRP A 409 9.51 -1.99 17.55
CA TRP A 409 10.27 -2.77 18.54
C TRP A 409 10.14 -2.25 19.98
N SER A 410 9.74 -0.99 20.18
CA SER A 410 9.47 -0.44 21.52
C SER A 410 7.98 -0.64 21.88
N PRO A 411 7.64 -1.12 23.09
CA PRO A 411 6.24 -1.28 23.50
C PRO A 411 5.41 0.00 23.31
N GLY A 412 4.21 -0.12 22.73
CA GLY A 412 3.31 1.00 22.43
C GLY A 412 3.81 1.98 21.35
N SER A 413 4.87 1.62 20.63
CA SER A 413 5.37 2.36 19.45
C SER A 413 4.96 1.67 18.15
N VAL A 414 5.10 2.38 17.03
CA VAL A 414 4.85 1.89 15.67
C VAL A 414 6.15 1.82 14.88
N SER A 415 6.19 0.95 13.87
CA SER A 415 7.25 0.98 12.86
C SER A 415 7.09 2.22 11.96
N LEU A 416 8.02 2.43 11.03
CA LEU A 416 7.90 3.45 9.99
C LEU A 416 6.66 3.22 9.10
N ILE A 417 6.31 1.96 8.81
CA ILE A 417 5.10 1.59 8.06
C ILE A 417 3.86 1.84 8.92
N GLY A 418 3.89 1.46 10.20
CA GLY A 418 2.80 1.75 11.14
C GLY A 418 2.53 3.24 11.32
N PHE A 419 3.56 4.09 11.27
CA PHE A 419 3.40 5.55 11.24
C PHE A 419 2.65 6.02 9.99
N ALA A 420 2.99 5.50 8.81
CA ALA A 420 2.31 5.80 7.56
C ALA A 420 0.83 5.36 7.58
N ARG A 421 0.56 4.19 8.19
CA ARG A 421 -0.79 3.67 8.44
C ARG A 421 -1.60 4.58 9.37
N GLU A 422 -1.03 5.02 10.49
CA GLU A 422 -1.67 5.97 11.42
C GLU A 422 -2.00 7.29 10.73
N ALA A 423 -1.06 7.85 9.96
CA ALA A 423 -1.29 9.08 9.21
C ALA A 423 -2.45 8.95 8.21
N THR A 424 -2.49 7.84 7.47
CA THR A 424 -3.57 7.54 6.51
C THR A 424 -4.91 7.33 7.21
N PHE A 425 -4.92 6.58 8.32
CA PHE A 425 -6.12 6.32 9.13
C PHE A 425 -6.74 7.62 9.64
N TRP A 426 -5.97 8.48 10.31
CA TRP A 426 -6.51 9.70 10.94
C TRP A 426 -7.02 10.72 9.92
N LYS A 427 -6.41 10.79 8.73
CA LYS A 427 -6.92 11.60 7.61
C LYS A 427 -8.31 11.12 7.14
N ARG A 428 -8.55 9.80 7.14
CA ARG A 428 -9.79 9.20 6.64
C ARG A 428 -10.84 8.89 7.71
N ALA A 429 -10.49 8.92 8.98
CA ALA A 429 -11.37 8.51 10.09
C ALA A 429 -12.75 9.21 10.03
N ARG A 430 -12.80 10.47 9.59
CA ARG A 430 -14.06 11.22 9.40
C ARG A 430 -14.92 10.73 8.24
N GLU A 431 -14.32 10.17 7.19
CA GLU A 431 -15.02 9.60 6.03
C GLU A 431 -15.52 8.18 6.29
N VAL A 432 -14.72 7.39 7.03
CA VAL A 432 -15.09 6.03 7.46
C VAL A 432 -16.39 6.05 8.27
N GLN A 433 -16.59 7.09 9.08
CA GLN A 433 -17.82 7.30 9.86
C GLN A 433 -19.04 7.72 9.02
N LYS A 434 -18.83 8.25 7.79
CA LYS A 434 -19.89 8.85 6.96
C LYS A 434 -20.49 7.90 5.90
N ARG A 435 -19.84 6.77 5.59
CA ARG A 435 -20.38 5.83 4.58
C ARG A 435 -21.45 4.94 5.20
N ALA A 436 -22.70 5.41 5.14
CA ALA A 436 -23.87 4.57 5.26
C ALA A 436 -24.13 3.85 3.93
N ASN A 437 -24.21 2.52 4.04
CA ASN A 437 -24.70 1.54 3.08
C ASN A 437 -23.84 1.30 1.82
N PRO A 438 -23.28 0.07 1.65
CA PRO A 438 -22.84 -0.36 0.33
C PRO A 438 -24.04 -0.40 -0.63
N PRO A 439 -23.84 -0.13 -1.93
CA PRO A 439 -24.90 -0.31 -2.92
C PRO A 439 -25.36 -1.77 -2.90
N SER A 440 -26.64 -1.99 -2.63
CA SER A 440 -27.26 -3.31 -2.65
C SER A 440 -27.50 -3.73 -4.10
N TRP A 441 -26.54 -4.43 -4.70
CA TRP A 441 -26.78 -5.14 -5.94
C TRP A 441 -27.34 -6.52 -5.57
N GLN A 442 -28.66 -6.68 -5.63
CA GLN A 442 -29.26 -8.01 -5.50
C GLN A 442 -29.04 -8.77 -6.81
N ARG A 443 -28.33 -9.90 -6.79
CA ARG A 443 -28.47 -10.90 -7.86
C ARG A 443 -29.77 -11.65 -7.62
N VAL A 444 -30.57 -11.77 -8.68
CA VAL A 444 -31.91 -12.39 -8.67
C VAL A 444 -31.86 -13.92 -8.83
N THR A 445 -30.68 -14.51 -9.05
CA THR A 445 -30.55 -15.94 -9.38
C THR A 445 -29.49 -16.63 -8.53
N SER A 446 -29.91 -17.17 -7.37
CA SER A 446 -29.12 -18.21 -6.69
C SER A 446 -29.50 -19.58 -7.27
N LYS A 447 -28.54 -20.22 -7.94
CA LYS A 447 -28.65 -21.65 -8.26
C LYS A 447 -28.68 -22.42 -6.94
N GLN A 448 -29.69 -23.26 -6.71
CA GLN A 448 -29.71 -24.14 -5.54
C GLN A 448 -28.58 -25.17 -5.65
N LEU A 449 -27.74 -25.26 -4.61
CA LEU A 449 -26.64 -26.23 -4.50
C LEU A 449 -26.95 -27.21 -3.38
N SER A 450 -26.56 -28.48 -3.54
CA SER A 450 -26.69 -29.48 -2.48
C SER A 450 -25.54 -29.36 -1.46
N SER A 451 -25.81 -29.74 -0.21
CA SER A 451 -24.78 -29.79 0.84
C SER A 451 -23.63 -30.72 0.46
N ASP A 452 -23.92 -31.87 -0.15
CA ASP A 452 -22.91 -32.85 -0.56
C ASP A 452 -21.94 -32.28 -1.61
N PHE A 453 -22.46 -31.47 -2.55
CA PHE A 453 -21.62 -30.80 -3.54
C PHE A 453 -20.67 -29.81 -2.86
N LEU A 454 -21.19 -28.96 -1.97
CA LEU A 454 -20.39 -27.97 -1.25
C LEU A 454 -19.33 -28.63 -0.38
N ASP A 455 -19.67 -29.68 0.37
CA ASP A 455 -18.72 -30.38 1.25
C ASP A 455 -17.62 -31.09 0.47
N LYS A 456 -17.97 -31.74 -0.64
CA LYS A 456 -16.98 -32.38 -1.53
C LYS A 456 -16.03 -31.34 -2.12
N ARG A 457 -16.57 -30.22 -2.61
CA ARG A 457 -15.78 -29.16 -3.24
C ARG A 457 -14.92 -28.42 -2.21
N TRP A 458 -15.46 -28.14 -1.03
CA TRP A 458 -14.73 -27.54 0.08
C TRP A 458 -13.53 -28.41 0.47
N LYS A 459 -13.73 -29.73 0.66
CA LYS A 459 -12.62 -30.67 0.92
C LYS A 459 -11.52 -30.58 -0.13
N GLN A 460 -11.90 -30.61 -1.40
CA GLN A 460 -10.97 -30.51 -2.52
C GLN A 460 -10.18 -29.19 -2.47
N VAL A 461 -10.86 -28.06 -2.32
CA VAL A 461 -10.22 -26.73 -2.33
C VAL A 461 -9.31 -26.52 -1.12
N VAL A 462 -9.65 -27.10 0.04
CA VAL A 462 -8.80 -27.02 1.24
C VAL A 462 -7.57 -27.93 1.13
N GLN A 463 -7.69 -29.12 0.54
CA GLN A 463 -6.60 -30.09 0.44
C GLN A 463 -5.67 -29.86 -0.76
N GLU A 464 -6.23 -29.52 -1.91
CA GLU A 464 -5.53 -29.48 -3.21
C GLU A 464 -5.44 -28.05 -3.79
N GLY A 465 -6.07 -27.06 -3.15
CA GLY A 465 -6.16 -25.70 -3.70
C GLY A 465 -7.02 -25.68 -4.97
N LEU A 466 -6.45 -25.17 -6.07
CA LEU A 466 -7.11 -25.22 -7.39
C LEU A 466 -6.87 -26.55 -8.14
N GLY A 467 -6.05 -27.44 -7.60
CA GLY A 467 -5.63 -28.69 -8.24
C GLY A 467 -4.40 -28.50 -9.15
N GLY A 468 -3.54 -29.52 -9.22
CA GLY A 468 -2.33 -29.50 -10.07
C GLY A 468 -2.62 -29.56 -11.58
N ASP A 469 -3.83 -29.93 -11.96
CA ASP A 469 -4.34 -30.03 -13.34
C ASP A 469 -5.28 -28.87 -13.73
N PHE A 470 -5.22 -27.77 -12.97
CA PHE A 470 -6.03 -26.58 -13.21
C PHE A 470 -5.77 -25.98 -14.59
N THR A 471 -6.85 -25.68 -15.31
CA THR A 471 -6.85 -24.91 -16.56
C THR A 471 -7.91 -23.83 -16.48
N GLU A 472 -7.76 -22.76 -17.28
CA GLU A 472 -8.75 -21.67 -17.36
C GLU A 472 -10.15 -22.21 -17.66
N ASN A 473 -10.27 -23.19 -18.55
CA ASN A 473 -11.54 -23.80 -18.94
C ASN A 473 -12.20 -24.57 -17.77
N LYS A 474 -11.44 -25.45 -17.09
CA LYS A 474 -11.94 -26.14 -15.89
C LYS A 474 -12.31 -25.14 -14.79
N GLY A 475 -11.48 -24.11 -14.60
CA GLY A 475 -11.71 -23.04 -13.62
C GLY A 475 -13.03 -22.30 -13.89
N TYR A 476 -13.32 -22.01 -15.16
CA TYR A 476 -14.55 -21.38 -15.60
C TYR A 476 -15.77 -22.26 -15.38
N GLU A 477 -15.70 -23.55 -15.71
CA GLU A 477 -16.77 -24.52 -15.44
C GLU A 477 -17.06 -24.58 -13.94
N HIS A 478 -16.03 -24.66 -13.10
CA HIS A 478 -16.19 -24.64 -11.64
C HIS A 478 -16.89 -23.37 -11.13
N VAL A 479 -16.52 -22.19 -11.65
CA VAL A 479 -17.20 -20.93 -11.29
C VAL A 479 -18.67 -20.99 -11.69
N ARG A 480 -18.99 -21.45 -12.90
CA ARG A 480 -20.38 -21.58 -13.36
C ARG A 480 -21.20 -22.59 -12.56
N GLU A 481 -20.57 -23.67 -12.11
CA GLU A 481 -21.22 -24.64 -11.23
C GLU A 481 -21.62 -24.00 -9.90
N LEU A 482 -20.74 -23.15 -9.35
CA LEU A 482 -20.87 -22.51 -8.04
C LEU A 482 -21.79 -21.28 -8.03
N ILE A 483 -21.65 -20.39 -9.01
CA ILE A 483 -22.37 -19.10 -9.05
C ILE A 483 -23.48 -19.01 -10.10
N GLY A 484 -23.60 -20.02 -10.96
CA GLY A 484 -24.52 -19.99 -12.09
C GLY A 484 -23.90 -19.34 -13.33
N PRO A 485 -24.67 -19.20 -14.43
CA PRO A 485 -24.19 -18.52 -15.63
C PRO A 485 -23.84 -17.07 -15.31
N SER A 486 -22.77 -16.56 -15.92
CA SER A 486 -22.48 -15.12 -15.88
C SER A 486 -23.59 -14.36 -16.62
N ASP A 487 -23.93 -13.17 -16.11
CA ASP A 487 -24.88 -12.24 -16.76
C ASP A 487 -24.32 -11.71 -18.09
N TYR A 488 -23.02 -11.90 -18.33
CA TYR A 488 -22.30 -11.48 -19.51
C TYR A 488 -22.13 -12.63 -20.50
N THR A 489 -22.45 -12.37 -21.77
CA THR A 489 -22.13 -13.26 -22.89
C THR A 489 -20.92 -12.71 -23.61
N TRP A 490 -19.78 -13.38 -23.51
CA TRP A 490 -18.54 -12.96 -24.15
C TRP A 490 -18.65 -13.12 -25.68
N LEU A 491 -18.23 -12.09 -26.42
CA LEU A 491 -18.20 -12.10 -27.89
C LEU A 491 -17.19 -13.13 -28.41
N ASP A 492 -16.05 -13.25 -27.73
CA ASP A 492 -15.10 -14.34 -27.88
C ASP A 492 -15.27 -15.33 -26.69
N PRO A 493 -15.72 -16.57 -26.93
CA PRO A 493 -15.82 -17.58 -25.89
C PRO A 493 -14.51 -17.83 -25.14
N GLU A 494 -13.36 -17.72 -25.82
CA GLU A 494 -12.03 -17.96 -25.24
C GLU A 494 -11.64 -16.88 -24.23
N GLU A 495 -12.14 -15.65 -24.42
CA GLU A 495 -11.97 -14.59 -23.44
C GLU A 495 -12.76 -14.87 -22.17
N GLY A 496 -13.95 -15.48 -22.29
CA GLY A 496 -14.76 -15.85 -21.12
C GLY A 496 -14.08 -16.81 -20.16
N TYR A 497 -13.15 -17.65 -20.65
CA TYR A 497 -12.42 -18.60 -19.82
C TYR A 497 -11.33 -17.94 -18.97
N LYS A 498 -10.88 -16.73 -19.30
CA LYS A 498 -9.70 -16.12 -18.66
C LYS A 498 -9.85 -15.96 -17.15
N LEU A 499 -8.76 -16.22 -16.44
CA LEU A 499 -8.71 -16.21 -14.98
C LEU A 499 -9.18 -14.87 -14.36
N ARG A 500 -8.87 -13.74 -15.01
CA ARG A 500 -9.30 -12.39 -14.56
C ARG A 500 -10.83 -12.21 -14.58
N HIS A 501 -11.53 -12.85 -15.52
CA HIS A 501 -13.00 -12.76 -15.61
C HIS A 501 -13.65 -13.68 -14.58
N GLN A 502 -13.08 -14.86 -14.35
CA GLN A 502 -13.47 -15.71 -13.21
C GLN A 502 -13.35 -14.96 -11.87
N ILE A 503 -12.25 -14.25 -11.65
CA ILE A 503 -12.04 -13.41 -10.45
C ILE A 503 -13.13 -12.33 -10.36
N THR A 504 -13.42 -11.64 -11.46
CA THR A 504 -14.45 -10.59 -11.52
C THR A 504 -15.84 -11.14 -11.22
N ASP A 505 -16.18 -12.31 -11.76
CA ASP A 505 -17.44 -13.00 -11.53
C ASP A 505 -17.63 -13.40 -10.05
N LEU A 506 -16.57 -13.90 -9.40
CA LEU A 506 -16.57 -14.23 -7.97
C LEU A 506 -16.69 -12.97 -7.09
N ILE A 507 -15.99 -11.87 -7.44
CA ILE A 507 -16.14 -10.56 -6.79
C ILE A 507 -17.59 -10.06 -6.89
N GLY A 508 -18.19 -10.16 -8.08
CA GLY A 508 -19.59 -9.82 -8.31
C GLY A 508 -20.53 -10.63 -7.42
N ALA A 509 -20.33 -11.94 -7.35
CA ALA A 509 -21.13 -12.83 -6.51
C ALA A 509 -21.06 -12.45 -5.02
N LEU A 510 -19.87 -12.18 -4.48
CA LEU A 510 -19.69 -11.80 -3.07
C LEU A 510 -20.32 -10.44 -2.73
N ASN A 511 -20.25 -9.48 -3.65
CA ASN A 511 -20.87 -8.16 -3.46
C ASN A 511 -22.41 -8.24 -3.44
N SER A 512 -22.99 -9.25 -4.10
CA SER A 512 -24.45 -9.47 -4.19
C SER A 512 -25.02 -10.47 -3.17
N SER A 513 -24.25 -10.83 -2.15
CA SER A 513 -24.60 -11.93 -1.25
C SER A 513 -25.67 -11.57 -0.21
N ILE A 514 -26.56 -12.55 0.05
CA ILE A 514 -27.60 -12.48 1.08
C ILE A 514 -27.05 -12.55 2.51
N ILE A 515 -25.82 -13.07 2.66
CA ILE A 515 -25.16 -13.17 3.96
C ILE A 515 -24.85 -11.76 4.47
N PRO A 516 -25.11 -11.41 5.74
CA PRO A 516 -24.73 -10.12 6.29
C PRO A 516 -23.21 -9.92 6.26
N SER A 517 -22.75 -8.67 6.16
CA SER A 517 -21.31 -8.42 6.17
C SER A 517 -20.71 -8.76 7.53
N PHE A 518 -19.64 -9.56 7.53
CA PHE A 518 -18.83 -9.80 8.71
C PHE A 518 -18.19 -8.52 9.28
N GLU A 519 -18.05 -7.44 8.49
CA GLU A 519 -17.58 -6.14 8.98
C GLU A 519 -18.48 -5.58 10.09
N GLU A 520 -19.79 -5.86 10.02
CA GLU A 520 -20.78 -5.37 10.99
C GLU A 520 -20.99 -6.35 12.13
N GLN A 521 -20.99 -7.65 11.85
CA GLN A 521 -21.30 -8.69 12.83
C GLN A 521 -20.09 -9.07 13.72
N GLY A 522 -18.87 -8.99 13.19
CA GLY A 522 -17.63 -9.29 13.92
C GLY A 522 -17.48 -10.74 14.41
N SER A 523 -18.39 -11.65 14.04
CA SER A 523 -18.43 -13.05 14.50
C SER A 523 -18.75 -14.00 13.34
N ILE A 524 -17.93 -15.04 13.18
CA ILE A 524 -18.12 -16.06 12.13
C ILE A 524 -19.17 -17.08 12.60
N ALA A 525 -19.08 -17.53 13.84
CA ALA A 525 -20.02 -18.48 14.44
C ALA A 525 -21.45 -17.94 14.48
N LEU A 526 -21.64 -16.64 14.74
CA LEU A 526 -22.96 -16.01 14.71
C LEU A 526 -23.63 -16.15 13.34
N VAL A 527 -22.88 -15.92 12.26
CA VAL A 527 -23.39 -16.04 10.88
C VAL A 527 -23.54 -17.50 10.49
N ALA A 528 -22.60 -18.36 10.85
CA ALA A 528 -22.65 -19.80 10.54
C ALA A 528 -23.85 -20.49 11.19
N PHE A 529 -24.21 -20.12 12.42
CA PHE A 529 -25.31 -20.73 13.17
C PHE A 529 -26.56 -19.84 13.24
N TYR A 530 -26.66 -18.86 12.35
CA TYR A 530 -27.73 -17.86 12.39
C TYR A 530 -29.12 -18.50 12.34
N GLU A 531 -29.32 -19.51 11.48
CA GLU A 531 -30.58 -20.27 11.37
C GLU A 531 -31.01 -20.97 12.67
N LYS A 532 -30.05 -21.29 13.55
CA LYS A 532 -30.31 -21.93 14.86
C LYS A 532 -30.58 -20.91 15.95
N ILE A 533 -30.11 -19.68 15.78
CA ILE A 533 -30.19 -18.60 16.77
C ILE A 533 -31.43 -17.73 16.53
N VAL A 534 -31.76 -17.45 15.26
CA VAL A 534 -32.83 -16.54 14.86
C VAL A 534 -33.97 -17.31 14.19
N PRO A 535 -35.20 -17.27 14.73
CA PRO A 535 -36.37 -17.85 14.08
C PRO A 535 -36.63 -17.21 12.70
N ASN A 536 -37.02 -18.01 11.69
CA ASN A 536 -37.30 -17.56 10.32
C ASN A 536 -36.13 -16.84 9.63
N SER A 537 -34.93 -17.40 9.76
CA SER A 537 -33.73 -16.85 9.12
C SER A 537 -33.87 -16.70 7.60
N PRO A 538 -33.42 -15.57 7.00
CA PRO A 538 -33.44 -15.36 5.56
C PRO A 538 -32.39 -16.17 4.79
N PHE A 539 -31.44 -16.82 5.48
CA PHE A 539 -30.41 -17.68 4.89
C PHE A 539 -30.08 -18.85 5.83
N GLY A 540 -29.55 -19.94 5.27
CA GLY A 540 -29.16 -21.13 6.04
C GLY A 540 -27.66 -21.39 6.05
N PHE A 541 -27.28 -22.49 6.71
CA PHE A 541 -25.89 -22.95 6.72
C PHE A 541 -25.32 -23.24 5.32
N VAL A 542 -26.16 -23.71 4.39
CA VAL A 542 -25.80 -23.95 2.98
C VAL A 542 -25.38 -22.65 2.28
N ASP A 543 -26.11 -21.57 2.50
CA ASP A 543 -25.79 -20.25 1.92
C ASP A 543 -24.49 -19.69 2.48
N PHE A 544 -24.28 -19.87 3.80
CA PHE A 544 -23.02 -19.54 4.47
C PHE A 544 -21.85 -20.30 3.84
N MET A 545 -21.94 -21.64 3.73
CA MET A 545 -20.87 -22.44 3.16
C MET A 545 -20.59 -22.10 1.69
N ARG A 546 -21.63 -21.75 0.93
CA ARG A 546 -21.46 -21.25 -0.44
C ARG A 546 -20.66 -19.93 -0.47
N GLN A 547 -20.99 -18.96 0.38
CA GLN A 547 -20.24 -17.70 0.49
C GLN A 547 -18.76 -17.96 0.82
N MET A 548 -18.50 -18.84 1.78
CA MET A 548 -17.16 -19.22 2.20
C MET A 548 -16.37 -19.87 1.06
N LEU A 549 -17.00 -20.78 0.30
CA LEU A 549 -16.38 -21.43 -0.85
C LEU A 549 -16.04 -20.43 -1.97
N VAL A 550 -16.96 -19.53 -2.30
CA VAL A 550 -16.71 -18.45 -3.29
C VAL A 550 -15.51 -17.59 -2.87
N ALA A 551 -15.45 -17.17 -1.60
CA ALA A 551 -14.35 -16.36 -1.08
C ALA A 551 -13.01 -17.11 -1.04
N ARG A 552 -13.02 -18.42 -0.75
CA ARG A 552 -11.82 -19.26 -0.80
C ARG A 552 -11.31 -19.42 -2.24
N GLU A 553 -12.20 -19.73 -3.17
CA GLU A 553 -11.87 -19.87 -4.59
C GLU A 553 -11.35 -18.56 -5.20
N LEU A 554 -11.90 -17.41 -4.78
CA LEU A 554 -11.40 -16.08 -5.14
C LEU A 554 -9.96 -15.87 -4.66
N THR A 555 -9.69 -16.18 -3.39
CA THR A 555 -8.36 -16.03 -2.77
C THR A 555 -7.30 -16.82 -3.54
N LEU A 556 -7.59 -18.09 -3.86
CA LEU A 556 -6.66 -18.96 -4.59
C LEU A 556 -6.40 -18.47 -6.02
N ARG A 557 -7.42 -17.98 -6.72
CA ARG A 557 -7.27 -17.47 -8.09
C ARG A 557 -6.48 -16.17 -8.14
N ILE A 558 -6.70 -15.27 -7.18
CA ILE A 558 -5.90 -14.04 -7.02
C ILE A 558 -4.42 -14.39 -6.86
N GLN A 559 -4.10 -15.39 -6.03
CA GLN A 559 -2.73 -15.87 -5.83
C GLN A 559 -2.13 -16.45 -7.11
N GLN A 560 -2.90 -17.27 -7.84
CA GLN A 560 -2.44 -17.87 -9.08
C GLN A 560 -2.16 -16.84 -10.19
N ALA A 561 -3.02 -15.82 -10.31
CA ALA A 561 -2.88 -14.80 -11.34
C ALA A 561 -1.65 -13.88 -11.12
N ASN A 562 -1.07 -13.85 -9.91
CA ASN A 562 0.14 -13.09 -9.56
C ASN A 562 0.10 -11.58 -9.92
N GLN A 563 -1.09 -11.03 -10.19
CA GLN A 563 -1.29 -9.60 -10.42
C GLN A 563 -1.49 -8.87 -9.09
N ARG A 564 -0.91 -7.68 -8.98
CA ARG A 564 -0.92 -6.88 -7.74
C ARG A 564 -2.20 -6.06 -7.53
N TRP A 565 -3.10 -5.99 -8.51
CA TRP A 565 -4.28 -5.13 -8.42
C TRP A 565 -5.50 -5.72 -9.13
N TYR A 566 -6.61 -5.79 -8.39
CA TYR A 566 -7.94 -6.11 -8.91
C TYR A 566 -8.92 -5.02 -8.47
N GLY A 567 -9.65 -4.44 -9.43
CA GLY A 567 -10.73 -3.51 -9.12
C GLY A 567 -11.91 -4.22 -8.43
N GLY A 568 -12.66 -3.50 -7.60
CA GLY A 568 -13.92 -4.02 -7.03
C GLY A 568 -13.82 -4.86 -5.76
N ILE A 569 -12.61 -5.14 -5.25
CA ILE A 569 -12.44 -5.78 -3.93
C ILE A 569 -12.83 -4.77 -2.83
N THR A 570 -13.95 -5.02 -2.17
CA THR A 570 -14.47 -4.21 -1.05
C THR A 570 -13.99 -4.75 0.30
N ARG A 571 -14.14 -3.96 1.38
CA ARG A 571 -13.83 -4.45 2.75
C ARG A 571 -14.66 -5.67 3.13
N ARG A 572 -15.93 -5.69 2.74
CA ARG A 572 -16.82 -6.85 2.89
C ARG A 572 -16.20 -8.12 2.29
N ILE A 573 -15.75 -8.04 1.04
CA ILE A 573 -15.10 -9.18 0.36
C ILE A 573 -13.85 -9.62 1.13
N ILE A 574 -13.05 -8.68 1.63
CA ILE A 574 -11.85 -9.04 2.40
C ILE A 574 -12.22 -9.75 3.71
N TYR A 575 -13.26 -9.31 4.43
CA TYR A 575 -13.74 -10.04 5.59
C TYR A 575 -14.28 -11.44 5.21
N ASP A 576 -14.98 -11.59 4.08
CA ASP A 576 -15.41 -12.90 3.58
C ASP A 576 -14.20 -13.81 3.28
N MET A 577 -13.15 -13.27 2.67
CA MET A 577 -11.89 -13.99 2.40
C MET A 577 -11.19 -14.41 3.69
N ILE A 578 -11.12 -13.52 4.69
CA ILE A 578 -10.54 -13.84 6.01
C ILE A 578 -11.36 -14.94 6.70
N ALA A 579 -12.68 -14.83 6.68
CA ALA A 579 -13.56 -15.83 7.27
C ALA A 579 -13.35 -17.20 6.61
N ALA A 580 -13.35 -17.25 5.28
CA ALA A 580 -13.10 -18.45 4.50
C ALA A 580 -11.74 -19.08 4.81
N ASP A 581 -10.69 -18.26 4.94
CA ASP A 581 -9.36 -18.72 5.30
C ASP A 581 -9.27 -19.27 6.74
N LEU A 582 -9.90 -18.60 7.72
CA LEU A 582 -9.96 -19.08 9.11
C LEU A 582 -10.74 -20.39 9.22
N TRP A 583 -11.88 -20.50 8.53
CA TRP A 583 -12.69 -21.72 8.50
C TRP A 583 -11.93 -22.87 7.87
N ALA A 584 -11.24 -22.63 6.75
CA ALA A 584 -10.43 -23.64 6.06
C ALA A 584 -9.28 -24.18 6.94
N ARG A 585 -8.68 -23.31 7.75
CA ARG A 585 -7.55 -23.69 8.63
C ARG A 585 -7.98 -24.42 9.90
N HIS A 586 -9.16 -24.16 10.43
CA HIS A 586 -9.50 -24.56 11.80
C HIS A 586 -10.74 -25.46 11.96
N MET A 587 -11.56 -25.58 10.92
CA MET A 587 -12.77 -26.41 10.93
C MET A 587 -12.55 -27.71 10.14
N GLU A 588 -12.88 -28.84 10.77
CA GLU A 588 -12.82 -30.17 10.19
C GLU A 588 -14.22 -30.68 9.86
N ILE A 589 -14.37 -31.37 8.73
CA ILE A 589 -15.65 -32.02 8.38
C ILE A 589 -15.73 -33.34 9.11
N LYS A 590 -16.72 -33.49 10.00
CA LYS A 590 -16.93 -34.72 10.75
C LYS A 590 -17.37 -35.86 9.83
N PRO A 591 -16.90 -37.09 10.06
CA PRO A 591 -17.37 -38.26 9.32
C PRO A 591 -18.87 -38.50 9.54
N ALA A 592 -19.51 -39.18 8.57
CA ALA A 592 -20.93 -39.58 8.61
C ALA A 592 -21.98 -38.44 8.68
N GLY A 593 -21.72 -37.30 8.02
CA GLY A 593 -22.71 -36.22 7.92
C GLY A 593 -22.87 -35.36 9.17
N GLY A 594 -21.94 -35.47 10.14
CA GLY A 594 -21.96 -34.71 11.39
C GLY A 594 -21.64 -33.21 11.29
N GLY A 595 -21.59 -32.65 10.07
CA GLY A 595 -21.27 -31.24 9.81
C GLY A 595 -19.81 -30.86 10.09
N TYR A 596 -19.58 -29.57 10.31
CA TYR A 596 -18.26 -29.02 10.61
C TYR A 596 -18.03 -28.97 12.13
N GLY A 597 -16.82 -29.32 12.56
CA GLY A 597 -16.40 -29.27 13.97
C GLY A 597 -15.04 -28.61 14.13
N VAL A 598 -14.82 -27.97 15.27
CA VAL A 598 -13.52 -27.43 15.64
C VAL A 598 -12.55 -28.58 15.92
N SER A 599 -11.33 -28.50 15.37
CA SER A 599 -10.27 -29.45 15.70
C SER A 599 -9.96 -29.43 17.21
N LYS A 600 -9.84 -30.61 17.84
CA LYS A 600 -9.51 -30.71 19.27
C LYS A 600 -8.20 -29.99 19.62
N THR A 601 -7.23 -30.04 18.71
CA THR A 601 -5.92 -29.39 18.88
C THR A 601 -6.04 -27.86 18.91
N VAL A 602 -6.81 -27.27 17.99
CA VAL A 602 -7.08 -25.83 17.93
C VAL A 602 -7.82 -25.40 19.18
N SER A 603 -8.89 -26.12 19.54
CA SER A 603 -9.69 -25.83 20.73
C SER A 603 -8.84 -25.82 22.01
N GLN A 604 -8.02 -26.86 22.22
CA GLN A 604 -7.09 -26.92 23.35
C GLN A 604 -6.08 -25.77 23.33
N ARG A 605 -5.50 -25.45 22.16
CA ARG A 605 -4.57 -24.33 22.01
C ARG A 605 -5.24 -23.00 22.40
N GLN A 606 -6.44 -22.72 21.91
CA GLN A 606 -7.12 -21.46 22.20
C GLN A 606 -7.51 -21.33 23.69
N MET A 607 -7.92 -22.44 24.31
CA MET A 607 -8.23 -22.49 25.74
C MET A 607 -7.00 -22.23 26.64
N HIS A 608 -5.88 -22.91 26.38
CA HIS A 608 -4.63 -22.66 27.11
C HIS A 608 -4.11 -21.23 26.89
N GLY A 609 -4.35 -20.67 25.70
CA GLY A 609 -4.03 -19.28 25.39
C GLY A 609 -4.77 -18.28 26.30
N ILE A 610 -6.06 -18.54 26.62
CA ILE A 610 -6.82 -17.72 27.58
C ILE A 610 -6.22 -17.80 28.97
N ILE A 611 -5.92 -19.01 29.46
CA ILE A 611 -5.31 -19.21 30.78
C ILE A 611 -3.99 -18.43 30.87
N ARG A 612 -3.13 -18.60 29.87
CA ARG A 612 -1.84 -17.88 29.81
C ARG A 612 -2.03 -16.36 29.79
N PHE A 613 -3.02 -15.87 29.03
CA PHE A 613 -3.31 -14.44 28.97
C PHE A 613 -3.73 -13.90 30.34
N VAL A 614 -4.71 -14.52 31.01
CA VAL A 614 -5.20 -14.04 32.31
C VAL A 614 -4.15 -14.13 33.41
N ASP A 615 -3.30 -15.16 33.39
CA ASP A 615 -2.22 -15.33 34.36
C ASP A 615 -1.16 -14.24 34.21
N GLN A 616 -0.75 -13.94 32.97
CA GLN A 616 0.33 -12.99 32.71
C GLN A 616 -0.14 -11.55 32.85
N MET A 617 -1.35 -11.25 32.38
CA MET A 617 -1.98 -9.94 32.56
C MET A 617 -2.48 -9.72 33.99
N HIS A 618 -2.40 -10.71 34.88
CA HIS A 618 -3.00 -10.68 36.22
C HIS A 618 -4.46 -10.19 36.17
N TRP A 619 -5.21 -10.72 35.20
CA TRP A 619 -6.53 -10.21 34.86
C TRP A 619 -7.52 -10.46 36.01
N PRO A 620 -8.42 -9.50 36.34
CA PRO A 620 -9.40 -9.70 37.41
C PRO A 620 -10.28 -10.92 37.16
N TYR A 621 -10.61 -11.65 38.23
CA TYR A 621 -11.39 -12.90 38.15
C TYR A 621 -10.70 -14.02 37.35
N ALA A 622 -9.37 -14.00 37.22
CA ALA A 622 -8.61 -15.06 36.55
C ALA A 622 -8.94 -16.47 37.06
N ASP A 623 -9.20 -16.64 38.36
CA ASP A 623 -9.55 -17.95 38.93
C ASP A 623 -10.91 -18.48 38.45
N GLU A 624 -11.92 -17.61 38.29
CA GLU A 624 -13.22 -18.01 37.73
C GLU A 624 -13.07 -18.43 36.27
N ILE A 625 -12.30 -17.65 35.51
CA ILE A 625 -12.03 -17.92 34.10
C ILE A 625 -11.26 -19.23 33.94
N ARG A 626 -10.22 -19.46 34.76
CA ARG A 626 -9.42 -20.70 34.74
C ARG A 626 -10.29 -21.93 35.04
N LYS A 627 -11.18 -21.83 36.05
CA LYS A 627 -12.12 -22.92 36.37
C LYS A 627 -13.07 -23.21 35.21
N ALA A 628 -13.62 -22.18 34.58
CA ALA A 628 -14.50 -22.34 33.43
C ALA A 628 -13.77 -23.00 32.24
N VAL A 629 -12.55 -22.56 31.93
CA VAL A 629 -11.74 -23.14 30.84
C VAL A 629 -11.36 -24.60 31.13
N ASN A 630 -10.94 -24.91 32.37
CA ASN A 630 -10.59 -26.29 32.74
C ASN A 630 -11.79 -27.23 32.65
N HIS A 631 -12.97 -26.79 33.10
CA HIS A 631 -14.21 -27.54 32.93
C HIS A 631 -14.51 -27.80 31.45
N MET A 632 -14.33 -26.80 30.57
CA MET A 632 -14.53 -26.97 29.12
C MET A 632 -13.49 -27.91 28.47
N LEU A 633 -12.26 -27.96 28.98
CA LEU A 633 -11.22 -28.89 28.52
C LEU A 633 -11.57 -30.36 28.85
N GLU A 634 -12.29 -30.58 29.95
CA GLU A 634 -12.68 -31.90 30.46
C GLU A 634 -14.05 -32.36 29.92
N ALA A 635 -14.93 -31.42 29.57
CA ALA A 635 -16.30 -31.69 29.12
C ALA A 635 -16.34 -32.46 27.79
N LYS A 636 -17.40 -33.29 27.62
CA LYS A 636 -17.67 -33.93 26.33
C LYS A 636 -18.25 -32.92 25.34
N PRO A 637 -17.97 -33.03 24.03
CA PRO A 637 -18.50 -32.10 23.03
C PRO A 637 -20.02 -31.95 23.01
N GLU A 638 -20.74 -33.02 23.36
CA GLU A 638 -22.22 -33.08 23.40
C GLU A 638 -22.82 -32.31 24.59
N GLU A 639 -22.02 -32.07 25.64
CA GLU A 639 -22.43 -31.38 26.87
C GLU A 639 -22.09 -29.88 26.81
N MET A 640 -21.42 -29.42 25.75
CA MET A 640 -20.84 -28.09 25.65
C MET A 640 -21.79 -27.12 24.91
N ASN A 641 -22.62 -26.40 25.65
CA ASN A 641 -23.39 -25.27 25.13
C ASN A 641 -22.63 -23.96 25.37
N VAL A 642 -22.04 -23.39 24.32
CA VAL A 642 -21.17 -22.20 24.40
C VAL A 642 -21.74 -21.01 23.64
N ASP A 643 -21.51 -19.82 24.19
CA ASP A 643 -21.80 -18.55 23.54
C ASP A 643 -21.02 -18.41 22.22
N VAL A 644 -21.59 -17.72 21.22
CA VAL A 644 -20.99 -17.58 19.87
C VAL A 644 -19.59 -16.97 19.89
N GLN A 645 -19.30 -16.02 20.79
CA GLN A 645 -17.96 -15.42 20.89
C GLN A 645 -16.95 -16.41 21.49
N VAL A 646 -17.39 -17.22 22.45
CA VAL A 646 -16.58 -18.31 23.00
C VAL A 646 -16.34 -19.36 21.92
N HIS A 647 -17.34 -19.67 21.10
CA HIS A 647 -17.21 -20.58 19.95
C HIS A 647 -16.20 -20.05 18.92
N ASP A 648 -16.26 -18.77 18.55
CA ASP A 648 -15.28 -18.17 17.65
C ASP A 648 -13.87 -18.27 18.20
N TRP A 649 -13.70 -18.02 19.50
CA TRP A 649 -12.40 -18.12 20.14
C TRP A 649 -11.85 -19.53 20.15
N ILE A 650 -12.59 -20.51 20.68
CA ILE A 650 -12.14 -21.91 20.72
C ILE A 650 -11.92 -22.47 19.30
N GLY A 651 -12.71 -22.00 18.34
CA GLY A 651 -12.58 -22.33 16.91
C GLY A 651 -11.38 -21.68 16.22
N GLY A 652 -10.73 -20.70 16.84
CA GLY A 652 -9.74 -19.87 16.15
C GLY A 652 -10.34 -19.09 14.97
N LEU A 653 -11.62 -18.74 15.03
CA LEU A 653 -12.40 -18.03 14.01
C LEU A 653 -12.46 -16.51 14.30
N VAL A 654 -11.45 -15.98 14.98
CA VAL A 654 -11.41 -14.58 15.41
C VAL A 654 -10.81 -13.72 14.30
N PHE A 655 -11.51 -12.64 13.93
CA PHE A 655 -10.99 -11.68 12.95
C PHE A 655 -9.74 -10.95 13.49
N PRO A 656 -8.74 -10.69 12.62
CA PRO A 656 -7.54 -9.96 13.00
C PRO A 656 -7.86 -8.47 13.19
N GLY A 657 -6.83 -7.69 13.54
CA GLY A 657 -6.96 -6.25 13.68
C GLY A 657 -7.75 -5.85 14.93
N ALA A 658 -8.63 -4.86 14.80
CA ALA A 658 -9.38 -4.27 15.91
C ALA A 658 -10.39 -5.22 16.57
N HIS A 659 -10.82 -6.28 15.87
CA HIS A 659 -11.75 -7.28 16.39
C HIS A 659 -11.09 -8.21 17.41
N PHE A 660 -9.85 -8.63 17.17
CA PHE A 660 -9.13 -9.57 18.03
C PHE A 660 -9.12 -9.18 19.53
N PRO A 661 -8.65 -7.98 19.94
CA PRO A 661 -8.60 -7.60 21.36
C PRO A 661 -9.99 -7.51 22.00
N LEU A 662 -11.04 -7.21 21.22
CA LEU A 662 -12.41 -7.12 21.70
C LEU A 662 -13.03 -8.49 21.90
N THR A 663 -12.87 -9.40 20.94
CA THR A 663 -13.34 -10.78 21.07
C THR A 663 -12.67 -11.45 22.27
N LEU A 664 -11.37 -11.23 22.47
CA LEU A 664 -10.64 -11.73 23.64
C LEU A 664 -11.31 -11.28 24.94
N VAL A 665 -11.54 -9.98 25.13
CA VAL A 665 -12.23 -9.47 26.33
C VAL A 665 -13.65 -10.00 26.45
N GLY A 666 -14.40 -10.04 25.35
CA GLY A 666 -15.76 -10.59 25.32
C GLY A 666 -15.79 -12.03 25.87
N VAL A 667 -14.85 -12.86 25.43
CA VAL A 667 -14.67 -14.24 25.91
C VAL A 667 -14.36 -14.28 27.41
N LEU A 668 -13.45 -13.44 27.91
CA LEU A 668 -13.16 -13.37 29.36
C LEU A 668 -14.40 -13.04 30.19
N TYR A 669 -15.20 -12.07 29.73
CA TYR A 669 -16.45 -11.71 30.39
C TYR A 669 -17.47 -12.85 30.36
N LYS A 670 -17.59 -13.58 29.24
CA LYS A 670 -18.52 -14.71 29.12
C LYS A 670 -18.11 -15.90 30.01
N LEU A 671 -16.81 -16.12 30.19
CA LEU A 671 -16.25 -17.22 31.00
C LEU A 671 -16.32 -16.96 32.51
N SER A 672 -16.39 -15.71 32.97
CA SER A 672 -16.57 -15.38 34.39
C SER A 672 -18.05 -15.20 34.74
N PRO A 673 -18.62 -15.97 35.68
CA PRO A 673 -19.97 -15.75 36.19
C PRO A 673 -20.20 -14.34 36.75
N THR A 674 -19.18 -13.74 37.37
CA THR A 674 -19.26 -12.41 37.97
C THR A 674 -19.26 -11.29 36.90
N LEU A 675 -18.43 -11.43 35.86
CA LEU A 675 -18.31 -10.44 34.79
C LEU A 675 -19.44 -10.54 33.75
N ARG A 676 -19.96 -11.73 33.49
CA ARG A 676 -20.95 -12.01 32.42
C ARG A 676 -22.15 -11.05 32.38
N PRO A 677 -22.81 -10.68 33.50
CA PRO A 677 -23.94 -9.76 33.49
C PRO A 677 -23.58 -8.31 33.15
N HIS A 678 -22.29 -7.97 33.20
CA HIS A 678 -21.76 -6.60 33.09
C HIS A 678 -20.93 -6.41 31.83
N MET A 679 -21.17 -7.21 30.79
CA MET A 679 -20.48 -7.08 29.51
C MET A 679 -20.57 -5.63 29.01
N PRO A 680 -19.44 -4.98 28.69
CA PRO A 680 -19.48 -3.59 28.27
C PRO A 680 -20.21 -3.47 26.94
N THR A 681 -21.22 -2.60 26.89
CA THR A 681 -22.04 -2.37 25.70
C THR A 681 -21.34 -1.46 24.69
N GLU A 682 -21.61 -1.74 23.40
CA GLU A 682 -20.99 -1.32 22.13
C GLU A 682 -20.97 0.21 21.84
N SER A 683 -20.47 1.03 22.75
CA SER A 683 -20.36 2.48 22.55
C SER A 683 -18.94 2.94 22.21
N VAL A 684 -18.02 1.99 22.00
CA VAL A 684 -16.62 2.28 21.69
C VAL A 684 -16.41 2.28 20.18
N LYS A 685 -15.71 3.29 19.69
CA LYS A 685 -15.21 3.32 18.31
C LYS A 685 -14.04 2.34 18.17
N VAL A 686 -14.39 1.07 17.91
CA VAL A 686 -13.48 -0.09 17.83
C VAL A 686 -12.18 0.23 17.09
N ARG A 687 -12.28 0.83 15.89
CA ARG A 687 -11.13 1.14 15.02
C ARG A 687 -10.30 2.34 15.47
N GLU A 688 -10.83 3.27 16.27
CA GLU A 688 -10.03 4.36 16.85
C GLU A 688 -9.12 3.84 17.96
N GLY A 689 -9.49 2.75 18.64
CA GLY A 689 -8.65 2.09 19.63
C GLY A 689 -8.39 2.92 20.90
N ASN A 690 -9.06 4.06 21.09
CA ASN A 690 -8.78 5.00 22.19
C ASN A 690 -9.63 4.73 23.44
N PHE A 691 -9.55 3.49 23.95
CA PHE A 691 -10.35 3.04 25.08
C PHE A 691 -9.58 2.06 25.98
N GLY A 692 -10.17 1.78 27.14
CA GLY A 692 -9.67 0.78 28.09
C GLY A 692 -10.74 0.29 29.05
N LEU A 693 -10.36 -0.67 29.88
CA LEU A 693 -11.14 -1.23 30.98
C LEU A 693 -10.52 -0.82 32.30
N VAL A 694 -11.32 -0.21 33.17
CA VAL A 694 -10.91 0.18 34.52
C VAL A 694 -11.56 -0.77 35.51
N TYR A 695 -10.77 -1.35 36.40
CA TYR A 695 -11.21 -2.10 37.58
C TYR A 695 -10.78 -1.36 38.85
N PRO A 696 -11.31 -1.68 40.04
CA PRO A 696 -10.91 -0.99 41.28
C PRO A 696 -9.40 -1.00 41.55
N GLU A 697 -8.72 -2.12 41.26
CA GLU A 697 -7.30 -2.32 41.61
C GLU A 697 -6.33 -2.16 40.43
N ALA A 698 -6.80 -2.31 39.20
CA ALA A 698 -5.98 -2.22 38.00
C ALA A 698 -6.75 -1.61 36.81
N SER A 699 -6.02 -1.06 35.84
CA SER A 699 -6.58 -0.65 34.55
C SER A 699 -5.86 -1.33 33.38
N TYR A 700 -6.58 -1.50 32.27
CA TYR A 700 -6.11 -2.14 31.05
C TYR A 700 -6.48 -1.27 29.86
N TRP A 701 -5.50 -0.95 29.02
CA TRP A 701 -5.69 0.01 27.94
C TRP A 701 -5.39 -0.65 26.60
N ASN A 702 -6.20 -0.36 25.59
CA ASN A 702 -5.87 -0.80 24.24
C ASN A 702 -4.53 -0.19 23.82
N VAL A 703 -3.68 -0.93 23.11
CA VAL A 703 -2.33 -0.51 22.70
C VAL A 703 -2.34 0.77 21.84
N ARG A 704 -3.45 1.07 21.15
CA ARG A 704 -3.61 2.32 20.38
C ARG A 704 -4.18 3.48 21.17
N SER A 705 -4.67 3.25 22.38
CA SER A 705 -5.15 4.33 23.24
C SER A 705 -3.99 5.19 23.71
N VAL A 706 -4.27 6.47 23.98
CA VAL A 706 -3.23 7.40 24.44
C VAL A 706 -2.58 6.92 25.74
N LEU A 707 -3.34 6.30 26.65
CA LEU A 707 -2.80 5.72 27.88
C LEU A 707 -2.01 4.43 27.60
N GLY A 708 -2.50 3.55 26.72
CA GLY A 708 -1.77 2.35 26.31
C GLY A 708 -0.41 2.68 25.72
N LYS A 709 -0.35 3.64 24.77
CA LYS A 709 0.91 4.11 24.16
C LYS A 709 1.86 4.74 25.18
N VAL A 710 1.35 5.52 26.12
CA VAL A 710 2.18 6.22 27.12
C VAL A 710 2.70 5.27 28.20
N LEU A 711 1.89 4.31 28.66
CA LEU A 711 2.22 3.41 29.78
C LEU A 711 2.95 2.14 29.34
N ALA A 712 2.86 1.74 28.07
CA ALA A 712 3.50 0.54 27.54
C ALA A 712 5.00 0.38 27.86
N PRO A 713 5.85 1.42 27.91
CA PRO A 713 7.27 1.27 28.25
C PRO A 713 7.51 0.57 29.60
N LEU A 714 6.58 0.69 30.55
CA LEU A 714 6.66 0.02 31.85
C LEU A 714 6.77 -1.51 31.74
N SER A 715 6.39 -2.11 30.61
CA SER A 715 6.57 -3.55 30.41
C SER A 715 8.02 -4.01 30.28
N GLY A 716 8.95 -3.07 30.07
CA GLY A 716 10.39 -3.32 30.05
C GLY A 716 11.02 -3.43 31.45
N VAL A 717 10.30 -3.13 32.54
CA VAL A 717 10.85 -3.18 33.90
C VAL A 717 11.06 -4.64 34.34
N GLN A 718 12.23 -4.95 34.91
CA GLN A 718 12.49 -6.24 35.56
C GLN A 718 11.82 -6.25 36.94
N ALA A 719 11.14 -7.34 37.30
CA ALA A 719 10.25 -7.39 38.47
C ALA A 719 11.03 -7.27 39.78
N THR A 720 10.73 -6.23 40.57
CA THR A 720 11.23 -6.04 41.94
C THR A 720 10.09 -5.56 42.85
N ASP A 721 9.04 -6.37 43.03
CA ASP A 721 7.94 -6.21 44.02
C ASP A 721 6.63 -5.51 43.62
N HIS A 722 6.32 -5.33 42.33
CA HIS A 722 4.98 -4.90 41.87
C HIS A 722 4.53 -5.71 40.64
N PRO A 723 3.21 -5.86 40.39
CA PRO A 723 2.75 -6.57 39.19
C PRO A 723 3.29 -5.85 37.96
N LYS A 724 4.08 -6.59 37.19
CA LYS A 724 4.75 -6.09 35.99
C LYS A 724 3.69 -5.71 34.96
N VAL A 725 3.86 -4.55 34.30
CA VAL A 725 3.00 -4.18 33.15
C VAL A 725 3.33 -5.09 31.98
N HIS A 726 2.33 -5.53 31.22
CA HIS A 726 2.50 -6.36 30.02
C HIS A 726 1.79 -5.71 28.82
N CYS A 727 2.28 -5.98 27.60
CA CYS A 727 1.73 -5.47 26.34
C CYS A 727 1.32 -6.64 25.44
N TRP A 728 0.19 -7.27 25.72
CA TRP A 728 -0.17 -8.61 25.22
C TRP A 728 -1.53 -8.57 24.51
N GLY A 729 -1.64 -9.19 23.32
CA GLY A 729 -2.93 -9.36 22.63
C GLY A 729 -3.68 -8.06 22.30
N GLY A 730 -2.95 -6.96 22.09
CA GLY A 730 -3.52 -5.62 21.87
C GLY A 730 -3.85 -4.83 23.14
N TRP A 731 -3.50 -5.36 24.32
CA TRP A 731 -3.77 -4.74 25.63
C TRP A 731 -2.49 -4.40 26.39
N VAL A 732 -2.54 -3.30 27.14
CA VAL A 732 -1.48 -2.82 28.04
C VAL A 732 -2.01 -2.82 29.47
N GLY A 733 -1.40 -3.61 30.36
CA GLY A 733 -1.79 -3.72 31.77
C GLY A 733 -1.13 -4.90 32.49
N PRO A 734 -1.35 -5.07 33.80
CA PRO A 734 -2.14 -4.22 34.68
C PRO A 734 -1.44 -2.87 34.92
N CYS A 735 -2.15 -1.76 34.71
CA CYS A 735 -1.67 -0.40 34.98
C CYS A 735 -2.32 0.16 36.25
N PRO A 736 -1.75 1.23 36.86
CA PRO A 736 -2.39 1.92 37.99
C PRO A 736 -3.84 2.28 37.67
N SER A 737 -4.76 1.95 38.59
CA SER A 737 -6.17 2.22 38.36
C SER A 737 -6.54 3.66 38.71
N PRO A 738 -7.26 4.39 37.83
CA PRO A 738 -7.89 5.65 38.18
C PRO A 738 -9.08 5.42 39.12
N SER A 739 -9.12 6.16 40.23
CA SER A 739 -10.23 6.09 41.20
C SER A 739 -11.53 6.60 40.59
N LEU A 740 -12.41 5.67 40.20
CA LEU A 740 -13.76 5.95 39.70
C LEU A 740 -14.80 5.31 40.63
N PRO A 741 -15.59 6.09 41.38
CA PRO A 741 -16.59 5.56 42.33
C PRO A 741 -17.63 4.63 41.68
N GLU A 742 -17.96 4.88 40.41
CA GLU A 742 -18.85 4.05 39.59
C GLU A 742 -18.27 2.68 39.19
N CYS A 743 -16.96 2.48 39.32
CA CYS A 743 -16.28 1.30 38.83
C CYS A 743 -16.26 0.18 39.89
N ARG A 744 -17.09 -0.85 39.70
CA ARG A 744 -17.09 -2.07 40.55
C ARG A 744 -16.61 -3.33 39.83
N LEU A 745 -17.05 -3.55 38.58
CA LEU A 745 -16.88 -4.83 37.87
C LEU A 745 -16.31 -4.66 36.44
N GLY A 746 -15.40 -3.70 36.25
CA GLY A 746 -14.79 -3.40 34.96
C GLY A 746 -15.61 -2.40 34.15
N LEU A 747 -15.24 -1.11 34.18
CA LEU A 747 -15.89 -0.03 33.42
C LEU A 747 -15.13 0.20 32.10
N THR A 748 -15.85 0.17 30.98
CA THR A 748 -15.27 0.62 29.69
C THR A 748 -15.22 2.14 29.63
N VAL A 749 -14.03 2.65 29.36
CA VAL A 749 -13.71 4.08 29.32
C VAL A 749 -13.18 4.44 27.93
N SER A 750 -13.81 5.41 27.29
CA SER A 750 -13.27 6.04 26.08
C SER A 750 -12.54 7.34 26.44
N LEU A 751 -11.41 7.59 25.78
CA LEU A 751 -10.59 8.77 26.05
C LEU A 751 -10.86 9.88 25.01
N SER A 752 -11.05 11.10 25.49
CA SER A 752 -11.18 12.29 24.64
C SER A 752 -9.80 12.86 24.33
N THR A 753 -9.39 12.77 23.07
CA THR A 753 -8.10 13.31 22.59
C THR A 753 -8.25 13.91 21.21
N ARG A 754 -7.42 14.90 20.89
CA ARG A 754 -7.21 15.38 19.52
C ARG A 754 -6.47 14.34 18.68
N GLN A 755 -6.68 14.41 17.38
CA GLN A 755 -5.94 13.62 16.40
C GLN A 755 -4.44 13.95 16.51
N PRO A 756 -3.53 12.97 16.30
CA PRO A 756 -2.11 13.23 16.27
C PRO A 756 -1.74 14.29 15.22
N PRO A 757 -0.73 15.13 15.51
CA PRO A 757 -0.25 16.12 14.55
C PRO A 757 0.40 15.40 13.38
N PHE A 758 -0.13 15.58 12.19
CA PHE A 758 0.60 15.26 10.97
C PHE A 758 0.92 16.60 10.33
N ALA A 759 2.18 16.79 9.90
CA ALA A 759 2.56 18.00 9.20
C ALA A 759 1.51 18.28 8.09
N PRO A 760 0.87 19.46 8.10
CA PRO A 760 0.07 19.89 6.96
C PRO A 760 0.93 19.79 5.70
N LEU A 761 0.32 19.47 4.56
CA LEU A 761 1.01 19.65 3.29
C LEU A 761 1.30 21.15 3.17
N GLU A 762 2.53 21.56 3.41
CA GLU A 762 3.03 22.78 2.81
C GLU A 762 3.02 22.49 1.31
N VAL A 763 2.00 23.00 0.62
CA VAL A 763 2.18 23.40 -0.76
C VAL A 763 3.15 24.57 -0.64
N GLU A 764 4.45 24.29 -0.71
CA GLU A 764 5.49 25.32 -0.72
C GLU A 764 5.30 26.18 -1.97
N SER A 765 4.49 27.22 -1.84
CA SER A 765 4.46 28.35 -2.74
C SER A 765 5.77 29.12 -2.55
N GLY A 766 6.82 28.75 -3.28
CA GLY A 766 8.08 29.49 -3.27
C GLY A 766 9.30 28.66 -3.61
N MET A 767 9.66 28.64 -4.90
CA MET A 767 11.02 28.64 -5.44
C MET A 767 12.16 28.38 -4.43
N GLY A 768 12.68 27.16 -4.37
CA GLY A 768 13.97 26.85 -3.75
C GLY A 768 14.14 25.40 -3.31
N ASP A 769 14.94 24.64 -4.06
CA ASP A 769 15.51 23.33 -3.72
C ASP A 769 14.59 22.11 -3.71
N THR A 770 14.61 21.43 -4.87
CA THR A 770 14.57 19.97 -4.95
C THR A 770 15.26 19.32 -3.73
N ALA A 771 14.52 18.56 -2.93
CA ALA A 771 15.07 17.46 -2.16
C ALA A 771 15.48 16.34 -3.13
N GLY A 772 16.48 16.64 -3.96
CA GLY A 772 17.30 15.63 -4.57
C GLY A 772 17.99 14.88 -3.44
N THR A 773 18.00 13.56 -3.54
CA THR A 773 19.13 12.80 -3.02
C THR A 773 20.37 13.36 -3.72
N THR A 774 20.98 14.40 -3.16
CA THR A 774 22.21 14.96 -3.66
C THR A 774 23.35 14.03 -3.29
N LEU A 775 23.52 12.96 -4.07
CA LEU A 775 24.86 12.61 -4.52
C LEU A 775 25.32 13.78 -5.41
N SER A 776 25.84 14.82 -4.77
CA SER A 776 26.45 15.93 -5.49
C SER A 776 27.65 15.37 -6.23
N SER A 777 27.60 15.42 -7.56
CA SER A 777 28.80 15.27 -8.39
C SER A 777 29.85 16.25 -7.89
N ILE A 778 30.99 15.69 -7.48
CA ILE A 778 32.19 16.41 -7.07
C ILE A 778 32.71 17.17 -8.28
N GLY A 779 32.59 18.50 -8.23
CA GLY A 779 33.04 19.41 -9.28
C GLY A 779 33.01 20.84 -8.80
N GLY A 780 33.77 21.16 -7.75
CA GLY A 780 33.89 22.52 -7.25
C GLY A 780 34.78 22.58 -6.02
N GLN A 781 36.05 22.95 -6.23
CA GLN A 781 36.98 23.33 -5.15
C GLN A 781 36.36 24.42 -4.28
N GLY A 782 36.21 24.14 -2.99
CA GLY A 782 35.68 25.08 -2.00
C GLY A 782 35.65 24.49 -0.60
N HIS A 783 36.75 24.68 0.13
CA HIS A 783 36.98 24.59 1.59
C HIS A 783 36.40 23.40 2.39
N GLY A 784 37.31 22.64 3.01
CA GLY A 784 37.04 21.45 3.81
C GLY A 784 36.44 21.77 5.18
N GLY A 785 35.13 21.52 5.32
CA GLY A 785 34.53 21.25 6.61
C GLY A 785 34.71 19.77 6.96
N GLU A 786 35.15 19.47 8.17
CA GLU A 786 35.29 18.10 8.64
C GLU A 786 33.92 17.47 8.91
N TRP A 787 33.64 16.29 8.33
CA TRP A 787 32.42 15.53 8.60
C TRP A 787 32.24 15.28 10.10
N MET A 788 31.10 15.67 10.66
CA MET A 788 30.90 15.66 12.11
C MET A 788 30.22 14.37 12.57
N LEU A 789 30.81 13.66 13.53
CA LEU A 789 30.17 12.54 14.21
C LEU A 789 29.36 13.08 15.41
N PRO A 790 28.01 13.03 15.40
CA PRO A 790 27.24 13.54 16.52
C PRO A 790 27.46 12.66 17.74
N THR A 791 27.84 13.27 18.87
CA THR A 791 28.01 12.55 20.14
C THR A 791 26.65 12.44 20.84
N PRO A 792 26.19 11.21 21.18
CA PRO A 792 24.97 11.06 21.98
C PRO A 792 25.18 11.67 23.37
N PRO A 793 24.14 12.25 23.99
CA PRO A 793 24.26 12.88 25.29
C PRO A 793 24.72 11.90 26.37
N GLU A 794 25.35 12.38 27.43
CA GLU A 794 25.69 11.56 28.60
C GLU A 794 24.44 10.93 29.23
N VAL A 795 24.63 9.83 29.96
CA VAL A 795 23.52 9.15 30.64
C VAL A 795 22.95 10.08 31.70
N SER A 796 21.66 10.39 31.61
CA SER A 796 21.00 11.17 32.65
C SER A 796 20.77 10.33 33.90
N HIS A 797 21.06 10.91 35.06
CA HIS A 797 20.73 10.34 36.38
C HIS A 797 19.37 10.84 36.91
N ASP A 798 18.62 11.59 36.10
CA ASP A 798 17.26 12.02 36.46
C ASP A 798 16.35 10.79 36.56
N THR A 799 15.75 10.61 37.72
CA THR A 799 14.76 9.56 37.96
C THR A 799 13.38 10.18 38.09
N VAL A 800 12.36 9.43 37.67
CA VAL A 800 10.97 9.83 37.82
C VAL A 800 10.15 8.62 38.25
N ALA A 801 9.18 8.86 39.14
CA ALA A 801 8.25 7.84 39.57
C ALA A 801 6.84 8.21 39.14
N LEU A 802 6.19 7.33 38.37
CA LEU A 802 4.75 7.38 38.14
C LEU A 802 4.02 7.24 39.48
N GLN A 803 3.10 8.15 39.77
CA GLN A 803 2.32 8.14 41.02
C GLN A 803 0.92 7.61 40.77
N THR A 804 0.13 8.31 39.95
CA THR A 804 -1.27 7.97 39.73
C THR A 804 -1.71 8.30 38.30
N VAL A 805 -2.78 7.64 37.86
CA VAL A 805 -3.53 7.98 36.65
C VAL A 805 -4.88 8.50 37.10
N ARG A 806 -5.31 9.65 36.58
CA ARG A 806 -6.59 10.28 36.92
C ARG A 806 -7.44 10.43 35.66
N LEU A 807 -8.73 10.15 35.79
CA LEU A 807 -9.72 10.35 34.74
C LEU A 807 -10.74 11.38 35.19
N SER A 808 -11.00 12.38 34.35
CA SER A 808 -12.08 13.35 34.56
C SER A 808 -13.04 13.34 33.38
N LYS A 809 -14.35 13.34 33.64
CA LYS A 809 -15.39 13.37 32.60
C LYS A 809 -15.15 14.58 31.68
N ALA A 810 -15.15 14.35 30.37
CA ALA A 810 -14.99 15.41 29.38
C ALA A 810 -16.31 16.19 29.22
N PRO A 811 -16.27 17.52 29.01
CA PRO A 811 -17.47 18.32 28.76
C PRO A 811 -18.17 17.89 27.46
N LYS A 812 -19.52 17.92 27.45
CA LYS A 812 -20.38 17.62 26.30
C LYS A 812 -20.18 18.66 25.18
N ALA A 813 -19.20 18.47 24.30
CA ALA A 813 -19.17 19.12 23.00
C ALA A 813 -19.29 18.02 21.94
N ASP A 814 -20.41 18.02 21.21
CA ASP A 814 -20.69 17.24 20.00
C ASP A 814 -20.88 15.71 20.11
N LEU A 815 -21.42 15.21 21.22
CA LEU A 815 -21.79 13.80 21.35
C LEU A 815 -23.31 13.64 21.37
N SER A 816 -23.83 12.76 20.53
CA SER A 816 -25.26 12.42 20.52
C SER A 816 -25.64 11.82 21.87
N ALA A 817 -26.90 11.95 22.29
CA ALA A 817 -27.37 11.55 23.62
C ALA A 817 -27.24 10.04 23.94
N LYS A 818 -26.67 9.22 23.04
CA LYS A 818 -26.47 7.77 23.18
C LYS A 818 -25.00 7.34 23.31
N ASP A 819 -24.02 8.25 23.22
CA ASP A 819 -22.60 7.89 23.17
C ASP A 819 -21.94 7.74 24.57
N ALA A 820 -20.90 6.90 24.64
CA ALA A 820 -20.13 6.54 25.83
C ALA A 820 -19.71 7.74 26.71
N LEU A 821 -19.46 7.50 28.00
CA LEU A 821 -18.77 8.48 28.86
C LEU A 821 -17.32 8.67 28.35
N TYR A 822 -17.01 9.85 27.81
CA TYR A 822 -15.65 10.22 27.44
C TYR A 822 -14.92 10.83 28.61
N TYR A 823 -13.65 10.45 28.80
CA TYR A 823 -12.80 10.93 29.87
C TYR A 823 -11.54 11.60 29.32
N THR A 824 -11.07 12.64 29.99
CA THR A 824 -9.73 13.18 29.82
C THR A 824 -8.79 12.51 30.81
N ALA A 825 -7.67 12.00 30.32
CA ALA A 825 -6.65 11.34 31.14
C ALA A 825 -5.57 12.34 31.62
N ARG A 826 -5.19 12.20 32.89
CA ARG A 826 -4.05 12.89 33.49
C ARG A 826 -3.13 11.89 34.18
N ILE A 827 -1.83 12.15 34.13
CA ILE A 827 -0.82 11.30 34.77
C ILE A 827 0.02 12.16 35.72
N ASP A 828 0.19 11.68 36.94
CA ASP A 828 0.99 12.34 37.97
C ASP A 828 2.34 11.66 38.13
N PHE A 829 3.39 12.47 38.18
CA PHE A 829 4.77 12.05 38.34
C PHE A 829 5.41 12.75 39.54
N ARG A 830 6.32 12.04 40.20
CA ARG A 830 7.23 12.60 41.20
C ARG A 830 8.64 12.60 40.65
N LEU A 831 9.25 13.78 40.55
CA LEU A 831 10.61 13.97 40.08
C LEU A 831 11.62 13.59 41.18
N GLY A 832 12.68 12.86 40.83
CA GLY A 832 13.60 12.28 41.80
C GLY A 832 14.57 13.29 42.44
N ARG A 833 15.11 14.24 41.67
CA ARG A 833 16.12 15.19 42.15
C ARG A 833 15.45 16.39 42.82
N SER A 834 14.47 17.03 42.18
CA SER A 834 13.74 18.16 42.75
C SER A 834 12.73 17.76 43.84
N ARG A 835 12.31 16.49 43.87
CA ARG A 835 11.22 15.97 44.73
C ARG A 835 9.88 16.67 44.53
N THR A 836 9.68 17.33 43.39
CA THR A 836 8.42 18.01 43.05
C THR A 836 7.47 17.08 42.30
N PHE A 837 6.19 17.44 42.26
CA PHE A 837 5.16 16.74 41.50
C PHE A 837 4.84 17.48 40.20
N VAL A 838 4.59 16.72 39.14
CA VAL A 838 4.21 17.24 37.83
C VAL A 838 3.05 16.41 37.31
N THR A 839 2.04 17.08 36.77
CA THR A 839 0.88 16.44 36.15
C THR A 839 0.88 16.74 34.66
N PHE A 840 0.72 15.71 33.84
CA PHE A 840 0.46 15.88 32.41
C PHE A 840 -0.97 15.52 32.06
N THR A 841 -1.63 16.37 31.28
CA THR A 841 -2.95 16.10 30.69
C THR A 841 -2.76 15.63 29.25
N LEU A 842 -3.28 14.46 28.91
CA LEU A 842 -3.05 13.82 27.61
C LEU A 842 -4.06 14.35 26.58
N TYR A 843 -3.77 15.51 26.00
CA TYR A 843 -4.67 16.17 25.04
C TYR A 843 -4.68 15.53 23.65
N THR A 844 -3.61 14.82 23.27
CA THR A 844 -3.37 14.36 21.90
C THR A 844 -2.96 12.90 21.90
N ASN A 845 -3.52 12.10 20.99
CA ASN A 845 -3.12 10.70 20.79
C ASN A 845 -1.85 10.62 19.91
N SER A 846 -0.73 11.12 20.42
CA SER A 846 0.55 11.19 19.70
C SER A 846 1.05 9.81 19.24
N VAL A 847 1.84 9.80 18.16
CA VAL A 847 2.45 8.59 17.58
C VAL A 847 3.93 8.53 17.95
N PHE A 848 4.38 7.37 18.45
CA PHE A 848 5.76 7.10 18.80
C PHE A 848 6.37 6.15 17.78
N ILE A 849 7.42 6.57 17.07
CA ILE A 849 8.01 5.82 15.95
C ILE A 849 9.30 5.13 16.41
N ALA A 850 9.35 3.81 16.33
CA ALA A 850 10.55 3.03 16.59
C ALA A 850 11.53 3.15 15.40
N VAL A 851 12.73 3.65 15.67
CA VAL A 851 13.73 3.89 14.62
C VAL A 851 14.19 2.57 13.97
N PRO A 852 14.28 2.50 12.62
CA PRO A 852 14.85 1.36 11.90
C PRO A 852 16.36 1.23 12.13
N PRO A 853 16.94 0.03 11.92
CA PRO A 853 18.37 -0.17 12.04
C PRO A 853 19.18 0.46 10.89
N CYS A 854 20.48 0.66 11.11
CA CYS A 854 21.50 1.02 10.12
C CYS A 854 22.78 0.20 10.35
N ARG A 855 23.75 0.23 9.42
CA ARG A 855 25.04 -0.47 9.57
C ARG A 855 26.18 0.51 9.81
N GLY A 856 26.89 0.32 10.92
CA GLY A 856 28.03 1.17 11.29
C GLY A 856 27.64 2.52 11.89
N THR A 857 28.61 3.42 11.95
CA THR A 857 28.45 4.77 12.49
C THR A 857 28.57 5.80 11.38
N HIS A 858 27.70 6.81 11.38
CA HIS A 858 27.60 7.77 10.29
C HIS A 858 27.79 9.20 10.77
N LYS A 859 28.44 10.01 9.94
CA LYS A 859 28.72 11.43 10.14
C LYS A 859 27.71 12.31 9.38
N ILE A 860 27.67 13.57 9.76
CA ILE A 860 26.81 14.60 9.18
C ILE A 860 27.69 15.49 8.29
N ASP A 861 27.22 15.73 7.07
CA ASP A 861 27.81 16.73 6.17
C ASP A 861 27.72 18.11 6.85
N PRO A 862 28.83 18.85 6.99
CA PRO A 862 28.82 20.22 7.52
C PRO A 862 27.79 21.14 6.86
N ARG A 863 27.49 20.93 5.56
CA ARG A 863 26.48 21.70 4.82
C ARG A 863 25.05 21.37 5.25
N ALA A 864 24.81 20.14 5.69
CA ALA A 864 23.52 19.67 6.17
C ALA A 864 23.35 19.82 7.69
N ALA A 865 24.41 20.15 8.43
CA ALA A 865 24.47 20.17 9.89
C ALA A 865 23.37 21.00 10.56
N GLY A 866 22.92 22.10 9.94
CA GLY A 866 21.84 22.95 10.43
C GLY A 866 20.54 22.17 10.70
N ARG A 867 20.22 21.17 9.86
CA ARG A 867 19.00 20.33 9.98
C ARG A 867 19.05 19.34 11.14
N TYR A 868 20.25 19.08 11.64
CA TYR A 868 20.52 18.12 12.71
C TYR A 868 20.90 18.82 14.02
N THR A 869 20.72 20.15 14.11
CA THR A 869 20.93 20.89 15.36
C THR A 869 19.95 20.38 16.42
N PHE A 870 20.47 20.06 17.61
CA PHE A 870 19.64 19.53 18.68
C PHE A 870 19.94 20.13 20.03
N ALA A 871 18.90 20.23 20.86
CA ALA A 871 19.00 20.55 22.28
C ALA A 871 18.66 19.31 23.11
N VAL A 872 19.56 18.92 24.00
CA VAL A 872 19.33 17.83 24.94
C VAL A 872 18.55 18.37 26.13
N LYS A 873 17.45 17.70 26.48
CA LYS A 873 16.64 18.03 27.65
C LYS A 873 16.56 16.82 28.58
N GLY A 874 16.98 17.02 29.83
CA GLY A 874 16.73 16.06 30.91
C GLY A 874 15.25 16.05 31.32
N ILE A 875 14.85 15.09 32.15
CA ILE A 875 13.44 14.91 32.55
C ILE A 875 12.95 16.11 33.38
N GLU A 876 13.77 16.60 34.31
CA GLU A 876 13.36 17.74 35.15
C GLU A 876 13.35 19.08 34.39
N GLU A 877 14.18 19.21 33.36
CA GLU A 877 14.15 20.37 32.48
C GLU A 877 12.92 20.33 31.57
N LEU A 878 12.62 19.15 31.00
CA LEU A 878 11.43 18.93 30.18
C LEU A 878 10.14 19.27 30.95
N ALA A 879 10.09 18.97 32.24
CA ALA A 879 8.97 19.31 33.12
C ALA A 879 8.63 20.80 33.15
N ARG A 880 9.61 21.69 32.91
CA ARG A 880 9.43 23.15 32.93
C ARG A 880 9.00 23.72 31.59
N ILE A 881 9.03 22.90 30.53
CA ILE A 881 8.71 23.33 29.16
C ILE A 881 7.23 23.07 28.90
N SER A 882 6.43 24.14 28.84
CA SER A 882 4.98 24.05 28.63
C SER A 882 4.57 23.85 27.17
N HIS A 883 5.41 24.24 26.21
CA HIS A 883 5.14 24.14 24.77
C HIS A 883 6.43 23.76 24.01
N LYS A 884 6.30 23.16 22.82
CA LYS A 884 7.43 23.05 21.87
C LYS A 884 8.01 24.47 21.71
N GLY A 885 9.32 24.61 21.86
CA GLY A 885 10.01 25.88 22.13
C GLY A 885 9.61 27.05 21.21
N ASP A 886 9.93 28.26 21.67
CA ASP A 886 9.81 29.50 20.91
C ASP A 886 10.43 29.33 19.50
N PRO A 887 9.73 29.62 18.39
CA PRO A 887 10.30 29.57 17.04
C PRO A 887 11.58 30.40 16.86
N ALA A 888 11.92 31.28 17.82
CA ALA A 888 13.19 31.97 17.91
C ALA A 888 14.40 31.09 18.31
N THR A 889 14.18 29.86 18.79
CA THR A 889 15.26 28.91 19.10
C THR A 889 15.69 28.19 17.81
N HIS A 890 16.90 28.47 17.32
CA HIS A 890 17.49 27.87 16.11
C HIS A 890 17.71 26.33 16.16
N THR A 891 17.09 25.61 17.09
CA THR A 891 17.27 24.16 17.29
C THR A 891 16.22 23.36 16.52
N ALA A 892 16.66 22.54 15.56
CA ALA A 892 15.78 21.72 14.72
C ALA A 892 15.15 20.53 15.48
N ILE A 893 15.85 19.97 16.48
CA ILE A 893 15.44 18.73 17.18
C ILE A 893 15.57 18.88 18.70
N ILE A 894 14.55 18.44 19.46
CA ILE A 894 14.65 18.26 20.91
C ILE A 894 14.97 16.78 21.20
N VAL A 895 16.11 16.56 21.82
CA VAL A 895 16.58 15.24 22.26
C VAL A 895 16.22 15.07 23.74
N VAL A 896 15.21 14.25 24.02
CA VAL A 896 14.77 13.95 25.39
C VAL A 896 15.60 12.79 25.93
N ASN A 897 16.38 13.05 26.99
CA ASN A 897 17.23 12.06 27.63
C ASN A 897 16.42 11.26 28.67
N ALA A 898 15.83 10.15 28.24
CA ALA A 898 14.99 9.26 29.05
C ALA A 898 15.71 7.97 29.49
N ILE A 899 17.04 7.94 29.45
CA ILE A 899 17.86 6.76 29.80
C ILE A 899 17.72 6.35 31.29
N GLY A 900 17.13 7.21 32.13
CA GLY A 900 16.86 6.95 33.55
C GLY A 900 15.88 5.79 33.84
N GLY A 901 15.33 5.14 32.80
CA GLY A 901 14.53 3.92 32.90
C GLY A 901 13.14 4.05 32.28
N PRO A 902 12.32 2.99 32.28
CA PRO A 902 11.01 2.99 31.64
C PRO A 902 10.06 4.11 32.08
N ALA A 903 10.09 4.50 33.35
CA ALA A 903 9.27 5.61 33.85
C ALA A 903 9.67 6.97 33.24
N SER A 904 10.94 7.17 32.89
CA SER A 904 11.42 8.37 32.19
C SER A 904 10.92 8.41 30.75
N GLU A 905 10.82 7.26 30.08
CA GLU A 905 10.19 7.18 28.76
C GLU A 905 8.68 7.46 28.84
N VAL A 906 7.98 6.92 29.85
CA VAL A 906 6.56 7.24 30.11
C VAL A 906 6.36 8.74 30.29
N PHE A 907 7.24 9.39 31.06
CA PHE A 907 7.21 10.85 31.25
C PHE A 907 7.38 11.60 29.93
N ALA A 908 8.36 11.23 29.12
CA ALA A 908 8.62 11.84 27.82
C ALA A 908 7.42 11.66 26.85
N ARG A 909 6.83 10.47 26.82
CA ARG A 909 5.62 10.18 26.03
C ARG A 909 4.41 10.99 26.52
N ALA A 910 4.21 11.10 27.83
CA ALA A 910 3.13 11.90 28.42
C ALA A 910 3.27 13.39 28.09
N TRP A 911 4.50 13.93 28.16
CA TRP A 911 4.79 15.30 27.75
C TRP A 911 4.45 15.54 26.27
N CYS A 912 4.84 14.62 25.38
CA CYS A 912 4.51 14.69 23.95
C CYS A 912 2.98 14.71 23.70
N CYS A 913 2.20 13.92 24.44
CA CYS A 913 0.74 13.91 24.33
C CYS A 913 0.10 15.21 24.86
N GLN A 914 0.71 15.86 25.86
CA GLN A 914 0.26 17.16 26.36
C GLN A 914 0.56 18.28 25.36
N THR A 915 1.79 18.32 24.84
CA THR A 915 2.24 19.36 23.90
C THR A 915 1.71 19.15 22.49
N GLY A 916 1.23 17.94 22.18
CA GLY A 916 0.71 17.59 20.86
C GLY A 916 1.82 17.40 19.85
N THR A 917 2.82 16.59 20.18
CA THR A 917 3.94 16.24 19.30
C THR A 917 4.06 14.72 19.15
N ASN A 918 4.36 14.24 17.94
CA ASN A 918 4.85 12.87 17.73
C ASN A 918 6.34 12.80 18.10
N ALA A 919 6.89 11.61 18.32
CA ALA A 919 8.30 11.45 18.66
C ALA A 919 8.92 10.17 18.10
N VAL A 920 10.23 10.22 17.82
CA VAL A 920 11.02 9.04 17.44
C VAL A 920 11.63 8.44 18.70
N ILE A 921 11.62 7.12 18.82
CA ILE A 921 12.23 6.36 19.92
C ILE A 921 13.54 5.74 19.41
N TRP A 922 14.63 6.01 20.12
CA TRP A 922 15.95 5.41 19.87
C TRP A 922 16.51 4.81 21.15
N ARG A 923 16.99 3.57 21.06
CA ARG A 923 17.65 2.89 22.19
C ARG A 923 19.15 3.03 22.04
N ARG A 924 19.83 3.50 23.09
CA ARG A 924 21.29 3.70 23.06
C ARG A 924 22.05 2.37 23.08
N LYS A 925 21.57 1.37 23.82
CA LYS A 925 22.20 0.04 23.94
C LYS A 925 21.62 -0.95 22.93
N GLY A 926 22.48 -1.61 22.14
CA GLY A 926 22.10 -2.74 21.28
C GLY A 926 22.47 -2.61 19.80
N ASP A 927 23.30 -1.63 19.40
CA ASP A 927 23.96 -1.49 18.10
C ASP A 927 23.11 -1.69 16.84
N LYS A 928 21.80 -1.42 16.92
CA LYS A 928 20.91 -1.55 15.75
C LYS A 928 20.88 -0.29 14.90
N CYS A 929 20.90 0.90 15.49
CA CYS A 929 20.85 2.18 14.77
C CYS A 929 21.79 3.20 15.41
N CYS A 930 22.56 3.93 14.61
CA CYS A 930 23.49 4.95 15.10
C CYS A 930 22.75 6.26 15.44
N PHE A 931 23.35 7.10 16.28
CA PHE A 931 22.73 8.34 16.74
C PHE A 931 22.43 9.33 15.59
N LYS A 932 23.32 9.41 14.58
CA LYS A 932 23.07 10.22 13.37
C LYS A 932 21.81 9.79 12.64
N CYS A 933 21.64 8.49 12.40
CA CYS A 933 20.45 7.97 11.71
C CYS A 933 19.18 8.21 12.54
N ALA A 934 19.25 8.11 13.87
CA ALA A 934 18.13 8.47 14.74
C ALA A 934 17.75 9.96 14.64
N LEU A 935 18.74 10.87 14.59
CA LEU A 935 18.50 12.29 14.34
C LEU A 935 17.88 12.52 12.96
N MET A 936 18.36 11.83 11.92
CA MET A 936 17.77 11.89 10.56
C MET A 936 16.29 11.52 10.56
N VAL A 937 15.92 10.42 11.23
CA VAL A 937 14.52 10.01 11.31
C VAL A 937 13.66 11.09 11.98
N ALA A 938 14.14 11.71 13.05
CA ALA A 938 13.41 12.78 13.74
C ALA A 938 13.37 14.12 12.97
N SER A 939 14.35 14.36 12.10
CA SER A 939 14.49 15.57 11.29
C SER A 939 13.48 15.65 10.12
N PRO A 940 13.38 16.80 9.43
CA PRO A 940 12.57 16.93 8.21
C PRO A 940 12.95 15.95 7.09
N ASP A 941 14.23 15.55 7.01
CA ASP A 941 14.74 14.57 6.03
C ASP A 941 14.13 13.17 6.26
N GLY A 942 13.65 12.89 7.48
CA GLY A 942 12.94 11.67 7.86
C GLY A 942 11.43 11.89 8.00
N VAL A 943 10.90 11.64 9.19
CA VAL A 943 9.46 11.78 9.49
C VAL A 943 9.07 13.14 10.06
N GLY A 944 10.04 14.01 10.38
CA GLY A 944 9.78 15.41 10.76
C GLY A 944 9.07 15.59 12.11
N THR A 945 9.30 14.71 13.09
CA THR A 945 8.72 14.88 14.44
C THR A 945 9.34 16.07 15.18
N GLY A 946 10.63 16.33 14.95
CA GLY A 946 11.44 17.28 15.71
C GLY A 946 11.69 16.85 17.16
N ILE A 947 11.26 15.66 17.56
CA ILE A 947 11.45 15.09 18.90
C ILE A 947 12.07 13.71 18.78
N LEU A 948 13.19 13.49 19.48
CA LEU A 948 13.87 12.21 19.63
C LEU A 948 13.93 11.84 21.12
N ILE A 949 13.29 10.75 21.52
CA ILE A 949 13.37 10.20 22.87
C ILE A 949 14.45 9.12 22.89
N ILE A 950 15.45 9.30 23.76
CA ILE A 950 16.54 8.36 23.95
C ILE A 950 16.26 7.50 25.18
N CYS A 951 16.27 6.17 24.99
CA CYS A 951 15.99 5.18 26.03
C CYS A 951 17.20 4.26 26.30
#